data_AF-A0A0E0R1K0-F1
#
_entry.id   AF-A0A0E0R1K0-F1
#
_cell.length_a   1.000
_cell.length_b   1.000
_cell.length_c   1.000
_cell.angle_alpha   90.00
_cell.angle_beta   90.00
_cell.angle_gamma   90.00
#
_symmetry.space_group_name_H-M   'P 1'
#
loop_
_entity.id
_entity.type
_entity.pdbx_description
1 polymer ?
#
loop_
_entity_poly.entity_id
_entity_poly.type
_entity_poly.pdbx_seq_one_letter_code
_entity_poly.pdbx_strand_id
1 'polypeptide(L)'
;MAGAGAGEILDLPVVDLASSDLAAAAKSVRKACVEYGFFYVVNHGAEGLVEKVFAESSKFFEQPLGEKMALLRNRNYLGYTPLGADKLDASSKFKGDLNENFCIGPIRKEENFPCWKETMKLYHETALATGKRILSLIALSLNLDAEFFDCPVAFLRLLHYPGEANESDDGNYGASAHSDYGVLTLVATDGTPGLQICREKDKCPQLWEDVHHIEGALIVNIGDLLQRWTNCVFRSTLHRVVAVGKERYSVAFFLHTNPDLVVQCLESCCSEACPPRSNKQQPLPGGRGSGKPEMVAAAGDRLDLPVVDLASSDLRSSAESIRKACVEYGFFYVVNHGIEEGLLEKVFAESRRFFEQPLEEKMALLRNSSHLGYTPPYTEKLDASSKFRGDLSEKFKIGPIGDEGFQNDANQWPSEERLPCWKETMKLYRATALATGKRILSLVALSLNLDAEFFDCPLAFLRLLHYPGEINESDDGNYGASAHSDYGILTLLATDGIPGLQICKEKDRHPQLWEDVHHIDGSTLHRVVAVGKERYSVAFFLDPDPDFVMGHVCFLLCKPSYRGDADADGGGGSSSKPPLRQKRNPAMAGGGGGGNRLDLPVVDLASSDPRAAAESIRKACVESGFFYVVNHGVEEGLLKRLFAESSKFFELPMEEKMTLRRNSNHRGYTPPYAEKLDPSSKFEGDLKESFYIGPIGDEGLQNDANQWPSEERLPSWRETIKMYHASALATGKRILSLIALSLNLDAEFFENIGAFICPSAFLRLLHYPGEVDDSDYGNYGASAHSDYGMITLLATDGTPGLQICKEKDRNPQLWEDVHHIDGSTVHRVVAVGKERYSAAFFLDPNPDLVVQCLKSCCSESCPPRFLPIKSGDYLKERLSVTYK
;
A
#
# COMPACT_ATOMS: atom_id res chain seq x y z
N MET A 1 22.21 -27.55 32.13
CA MET A 1 23.61 -27.08 32.06
C MET A 1 24.41 -27.93 31.07
N ALA A 2 24.56 -27.43 29.85
CA ALA A 2 25.70 -27.69 28.99
C ALA A 2 26.28 -26.30 28.66
N GLY A 3 27.60 -26.15 28.59
CA GLY A 3 28.21 -24.83 28.46
C GLY A 3 27.92 -24.19 27.12
N ALA A 4 27.42 -22.95 27.11
CA ALA A 4 27.56 -22.10 25.95
C ALA A 4 29.06 -21.95 25.66
N GLY A 5 29.47 -22.27 24.42
CA GLY A 5 30.84 -21.98 23.99
C GLY A 5 31.03 -20.47 24.00
N ALA A 6 32.02 -19.98 24.74
CA ALA A 6 32.42 -18.58 24.65
C ALA A 6 32.86 -18.30 23.20
N GLY A 7 32.26 -17.30 22.55
CA GLY A 7 32.72 -16.86 21.25
C GLY A 7 34.15 -16.33 21.36
N GLU A 8 34.92 -16.42 20.27
CA GLU A 8 36.15 -15.65 20.19
C GLU A 8 35.78 -14.17 20.18
N ILE A 9 36.30 -13.41 21.14
CA ILE A 9 35.99 -11.99 21.31
C ILE A 9 36.58 -11.24 20.12
N LEU A 10 35.73 -10.57 19.36
CA LEU A 10 36.15 -9.94 18.11
C LEU A 10 36.78 -8.56 18.37
N ASP A 11 38.03 -8.40 17.93
CA ASP A 11 38.75 -7.13 17.94
C ASP A 11 38.42 -6.34 16.66
N LEU A 12 37.29 -5.63 16.69
CA LEU A 12 36.85 -4.78 15.57
C LEU A 12 37.72 -3.51 15.48
N PRO A 13 38.04 -3.02 14.27
CA PRO A 13 38.82 -1.80 14.10
C PRO A 13 38.20 -0.58 14.80
N VAL A 14 39.04 0.27 15.40
CA VAL A 14 38.64 1.56 15.96
C VAL A 14 39.03 2.69 14.99
N VAL A 15 38.11 3.63 14.78
CA VAL A 15 38.30 4.80 13.89
C VAL A 15 38.10 6.09 14.70
N ASP A 16 39.14 6.93 14.73
CA ASP A 16 39.09 8.26 15.34
C ASP A 16 38.56 9.29 14.32
N LEU A 17 37.39 9.88 14.60
CA LEU A 17 36.75 10.87 13.72
C LEU A 17 37.31 12.30 13.89
N ALA A 18 38.03 12.56 14.98
CA ALA A 18 38.76 13.80 15.24
C ALA A 18 40.19 13.80 14.64
N SER A 19 40.65 12.68 14.07
CA SER A 19 41.93 12.59 13.35
C SER A 19 42.05 13.68 12.28
N SER A 20 43.17 14.41 12.32
CA SER A 20 43.54 15.37 11.28
C SER A 20 44.04 14.68 9.99
N ASP A 21 44.44 13.41 10.05
CA ASP A 21 44.80 12.62 8.87
C ASP A 21 43.55 11.90 8.34
N LEU A 22 42.85 12.59 7.43
CA LEU A 22 41.69 12.08 6.72
C LEU A 22 42.03 10.87 5.81
N ALA A 23 43.26 10.78 5.29
CA ALA A 23 43.66 9.70 4.40
C ALA A 23 43.91 8.41 5.19
N ALA A 24 44.55 8.50 6.35
CA ALA A 24 44.67 7.39 7.29
C ALA A 24 43.30 6.95 7.83
N ALA A 25 42.42 7.90 8.20
CA ALA A 25 41.08 7.60 8.68
C ALA A 25 40.23 6.88 7.61
N ALA A 26 40.17 7.42 6.39
CA ALA A 26 39.46 6.81 5.26
C ALA A 26 40.01 5.42 4.91
N LYS A 27 41.34 5.23 4.99
CA LYS A 27 41.97 3.91 4.78
C LYS A 27 41.61 2.90 5.89
N SER A 28 41.48 3.34 7.14
CA SER A 28 41.03 2.50 8.26
C SER A 28 39.58 2.06 8.08
N VAL A 29 38.68 3.01 7.79
CA VAL A 29 37.27 2.75 7.45
C VAL A 29 37.17 1.77 6.29
N ARG A 30 37.95 1.96 5.22
CA ARG A 30 37.99 1.02 4.08
C ARG A 30 38.32 -0.40 4.50
N LYS A 31 39.31 -0.57 5.38
CA LYS A 31 39.74 -1.89 5.87
C LYS A 31 38.60 -2.55 6.66
N ALA A 32 37.97 -1.81 7.56
CA ALA A 32 36.83 -2.30 8.35
C ALA A 32 35.65 -2.75 7.48
N CYS A 33 35.24 -1.91 6.52
CA CYS A 33 34.12 -2.20 5.62
C CYS A 33 34.38 -3.42 4.69
N VAL A 34 35.64 -3.69 4.33
CA VAL A 34 36.05 -4.87 3.54
C VAL A 34 36.14 -6.15 4.38
N GLU A 35 36.73 -6.09 5.58
CA GLU A 35 37.05 -7.28 6.38
C GLU A 35 35.89 -7.71 7.31
N TYR A 36 35.16 -6.76 7.90
CA TYR A 36 34.19 -7.01 8.98
C TYR A 36 32.77 -6.52 8.65
N GLY A 37 32.63 -5.41 7.93
CA GLY A 37 31.35 -4.69 7.81
C GLY A 37 30.91 -3.97 9.10
N PHE A 38 31.73 -4.06 10.15
CA PHE A 38 31.53 -3.50 11.49
C PHE A 38 32.83 -2.83 11.97
N PHE A 39 32.72 -1.73 12.72
CA PHE A 39 33.83 -1.06 13.40
C PHE A 39 33.34 -0.18 14.56
N TYR A 40 34.26 0.29 15.40
CA TYR A 40 33.97 1.33 16.39
C TYR A 40 34.38 2.71 15.87
N VAL A 41 33.63 3.75 16.25
CA VAL A 41 34.08 5.15 16.14
C VAL A 41 34.22 5.80 17.51
N VAL A 42 35.27 6.62 17.65
CA VAL A 42 35.59 7.42 18.84
C VAL A 42 35.84 8.87 18.45
N ASN A 43 35.74 9.78 19.43
CA ASN A 43 35.78 11.24 19.22
C ASN A 43 34.71 11.69 18.18
N HIS A 44 33.49 11.16 18.34
CA HIS A 44 32.37 11.31 17.41
C HIS A 44 31.45 12.49 17.73
N GLY A 45 31.56 13.06 18.94
CA GLY A 45 30.84 14.26 19.38
C GLY A 45 29.57 14.01 20.21
N ALA A 46 29.16 12.74 20.40
CA ALA A 46 28.01 12.35 21.22
C ALA A 46 28.41 11.78 22.60
N GLU A 47 29.69 11.87 22.99
CA GLU A 47 30.18 11.47 24.30
C GLU A 47 29.44 12.22 25.43
N GLY A 48 28.93 11.51 26.44
CA GLY A 48 28.09 12.09 27.49
C GLY A 48 26.68 12.58 27.06
N LEU A 49 26.33 12.46 25.77
CA LEU A 49 24.96 12.61 25.27
C LEU A 49 24.25 11.25 25.20
N VAL A 50 24.96 10.19 24.81
CA VAL A 50 24.48 8.79 24.82
C VAL A 50 23.88 8.41 26.19
N GLU A 51 24.54 8.75 27.30
CA GLU A 51 24.05 8.51 28.67
C GLU A 51 22.68 9.17 28.94
N LYS A 52 22.46 10.38 28.41
CA LYS A 52 21.20 11.11 28.58
C LYS A 52 20.08 10.48 27.74
N VAL A 53 20.41 10.02 26.53
CA VAL A 53 19.47 9.26 25.70
C VAL A 53 19.06 7.96 26.40
N PHE A 54 20.00 7.23 27.02
CA PHE A 54 19.65 6.06 27.83
C PHE A 54 18.80 6.40 29.06
N ALA A 55 19.14 7.46 29.80
CA ALA A 55 18.38 7.90 30.97
C ALA A 55 16.96 8.40 30.65
N GLU A 56 16.73 8.98 29.47
CA GLU A 56 15.37 9.29 28.98
C GLU A 56 14.67 8.03 28.43
N SER A 57 15.42 7.13 27.81
CA SER A 57 14.91 5.86 27.26
C SER A 57 14.43 4.88 28.33
N SER A 58 15.13 4.73 29.47
CA SER A 58 14.67 3.82 30.54
C SER A 58 13.35 4.33 31.12
N LYS A 59 13.24 5.62 31.46
CA LYS A 59 11.98 6.27 31.88
C LYS A 59 10.82 6.02 30.92
N PHE A 60 11.09 5.98 29.61
CA PHE A 60 10.05 5.65 28.61
C PHE A 60 9.61 4.19 28.71
N PHE A 61 10.56 3.25 28.80
CA PHE A 61 10.25 1.82 28.87
C PHE A 61 9.73 1.39 30.26
N GLU A 62 10.04 2.11 31.33
CA GLU A 62 9.49 1.97 32.69
C GLU A 62 7.99 2.35 32.78
N GLN A 63 7.44 3.08 31.80
CA GLN A 63 6.02 3.45 31.81
C GLN A 63 5.10 2.21 31.78
N PRO A 64 3.92 2.29 32.42
CA PRO A 64 2.89 1.24 32.33
C PRO A 64 2.59 0.88 30.87
N LEU A 65 2.43 -0.42 30.58
CA LEU A 65 2.23 -0.92 29.22
C LEU A 65 1.08 -0.22 28.48
N GLY A 66 0.02 0.19 29.19
CA GLY A 66 -1.08 0.96 28.60
C GLY A 66 -0.68 2.34 28.05
N GLU A 67 0.29 3.02 28.67
CA GLU A 67 0.81 4.30 28.17
C GLU A 67 1.77 4.10 26.99
N LYS A 68 2.62 3.05 27.03
CA LYS A 68 3.47 2.66 25.90
C LYS A 68 2.63 2.25 24.68
N MET A 69 1.61 1.41 24.87
CA MET A 69 0.66 0.98 23.83
C MET A 69 -0.20 2.13 23.28
N ALA A 70 -0.42 3.21 24.03
CA ALA A 70 -1.07 4.41 23.50
C ALA A 70 -0.23 5.13 22.42
N LEU A 71 1.06 4.77 22.27
CA LEU A 71 1.99 5.28 21.26
C LEU A 71 2.35 4.21 20.20
N LEU A 72 1.54 3.15 20.04
CA LEU A 72 1.78 2.02 19.13
C LEU A 72 2.26 2.43 17.72
N ARG A 73 3.23 1.67 17.19
CA ARG A 73 3.87 1.87 15.88
C ARG A 73 2.84 2.04 14.76
N ASN A 74 2.87 3.19 14.10
CA ASN A 74 1.92 3.57 13.05
C ASN A 74 2.41 3.14 11.64
N ARG A 75 1.60 3.42 10.61
CA ARG A 75 1.88 3.06 9.20
C ARG A 75 3.17 3.67 8.62
N ASN A 76 3.75 4.67 9.28
CA ASN A 76 5.04 5.28 8.90
C ASN A 76 6.21 4.73 9.75
N TYR A 77 6.02 3.60 10.43
CA TYR A 77 6.98 2.94 11.33
C TYR A 77 7.42 3.75 12.57
N LEU A 78 6.77 4.89 12.86
CA LEU A 78 7.03 5.69 14.06
C LEU A 78 6.14 5.24 15.22
N GLY A 79 6.67 5.25 16.44
CA GLY A 79 5.99 4.82 17.66
C GLY A 79 6.56 3.54 18.29
N TYR A 80 5.80 2.99 19.23
CA TYR A 80 6.15 1.88 20.10
C TYR A 80 5.88 0.51 19.48
N THR A 81 6.85 -0.38 19.55
CA THR A 81 6.74 -1.81 19.23
C THR A 81 6.79 -2.60 20.55
N PRO A 82 5.72 -3.33 20.92
CA PRO A 82 5.72 -4.11 22.16
C PRO A 82 6.62 -5.34 22.09
N LEU A 83 6.99 -5.85 23.26
CA LEU A 83 7.84 -7.03 23.44
C LEU A 83 7.33 -8.22 22.63
N GLY A 84 8.20 -8.83 21.80
CA GLY A 84 7.85 -9.99 20.98
C GLY A 84 7.02 -9.69 19.73
N ALA A 85 6.82 -8.42 19.35
CA ALA A 85 6.08 -8.04 18.14
C ALA A 85 6.95 -7.73 16.91
N ASP A 86 8.26 -7.52 17.09
CA ASP A 86 9.21 -7.60 15.96
C ASP A 86 9.70 -9.05 15.79
N LYS A 87 9.95 -9.43 14.53
CA LYS A 87 10.49 -10.74 14.15
C LYS A 87 11.44 -10.56 12.97
N LEU A 88 12.71 -10.28 13.27
CA LEU A 88 13.73 -9.91 12.29
C LEU A 88 14.19 -11.11 11.44
N ASP A 89 14.19 -12.31 12.02
CA ASP A 89 14.32 -13.57 11.28
C ASP A 89 12.94 -14.21 11.08
N ALA A 90 12.42 -14.12 9.85
CA ALA A 90 11.14 -14.75 9.49
C ALA A 90 11.16 -16.28 9.65
N SER A 91 12.31 -16.94 9.48
CA SER A 91 12.47 -18.39 9.60
C SER A 91 12.50 -18.90 11.05
N SER A 92 12.81 -18.01 12.00
CA SER A 92 12.86 -18.33 13.44
C SER A 92 11.60 -19.05 13.91
N LYS A 93 11.78 -20.06 14.78
CA LYS A 93 10.69 -20.88 15.31
C LYS A 93 9.94 -20.21 16.47
N PHE A 94 10.52 -19.17 17.05
CA PHE A 94 9.93 -18.42 18.15
C PHE A 94 8.87 -17.40 17.66
N LYS A 95 8.00 -16.96 18.57
CA LYS A 95 6.88 -16.07 18.24
C LYS A 95 7.32 -14.67 17.80
N GLY A 96 8.42 -14.18 18.37
CA GLY A 96 9.04 -12.90 18.07
C GLY A 96 10.28 -12.68 18.93
N ASP A 97 11.02 -11.61 18.62
CA ASP A 97 12.26 -11.24 19.28
C ASP A 97 12.04 -10.67 20.68
N LEU A 98 12.92 -10.99 21.63
CA LEU A 98 12.89 -10.51 23.03
C LEU A 98 13.40 -9.06 23.16
N ASN A 99 12.83 -8.15 22.36
CA ASN A 99 12.94 -6.71 22.56
C ASN A 99 11.59 -6.02 22.45
N GLU A 100 11.46 -4.91 23.17
CA GLU A 100 10.53 -3.83 22.85
C GLU A 100 11.33 -2.64 22.30
N ASN A 101 10.72 -1.80 21.46
CA ASN A 101 11.42 -0.66 20.88
C ASN A 101 10.52 0.55 20.61
N PHE A 102 11.13 1.72 20.42
CA PHE A 102 10.44 2.96 20.09
C PHE A 102 11.16 3.69 18.96
N CYS A 103 10.54 3.77 17.79
CA CYS A 103 10.98 4.65 16.71
C CYS A 103 10.48 6.06 16.98
N ILE A 104 11.39 7.04 17.08
CA ILE A 104 11.08 8.39 17.58
C ILE A 104 9.95 9.06 16.79
N GLY A 105 8.91 9.42 17.52
CA GLY A 105 7.76 10.20 17.05
C GLY A 105 7.20 11.10 18.17
N PRO A 106 6.07 11.78 17.95
CA PRO A 106 5.48 12.68 18.94
C PRO A 106 5.00 11.93 20.19
N ILE A 107 5.46 12.36 21.37
CA ILE A 107 5.02 11.85 22.68
C ILE A 107 3.76 12.59 23.16
N ARG A 108 2.87 11.88 23.88
CA ARG A 108 1.57 12.42 24.33
C ARG A 108 1.63 13.38 25.54
N LYS A 109 2.70 13.33 26.33
CA LYS A 109 2.88 14.09 27.59
C LYS A 109 4.30 14.63 27.66
N GLU A 110 4.58 15.80 27.08
CA GLU A 110 5.91 16.41 27.16
C GLU A 110 6.31 16.75 28.63
N GLU A 111 5.32 17.00 29.49
CA GLU A 111 5.50 17.23 30.94
C GLU A 111 6.16 16.07 31.70
N ASN A 112 5.90 14.82 31.31
CA ASN A 112 6.53 13.64 31.92
C ASN A 112 8.01 13.49 31.51
N PHE A 113 8.41 14.16 30.42
CA PHE A 113 9.67 13.97 29.73
C PHE A 113 10.33 15.32 29.40
N PRO A 114 10.60 16.17 30.42
CA PRO A 114 10.87 17.61 30.25
C PRO A 114 12.21 17.95 29.58
N CYS A 115 12.99 16.95 29.16
CA CYS A 115 14.22 17.12 28.38
C CYS A 115 14.30 16.15 27.18
N TRP A 116 13.28 15.35 26.92
CA TRP A 116 13.28 14.32 25.87
C TRP A 116 13.36 14.94 24.48
N LYS A 117 12.57 15.97 24.22
CA LYS A 117 12.47 16.64 22.92
C LYS A 117 13.81 17.25 22.52
N GLU A 118 14.47 17.89 23.49
CA GLU A 118 15.79 18.51 23.36
C GLU A 118 16.89 17.45 23.24
N THR A 119 16.86 16.41 24.08
CA THR A 119 17.90 15.35 24.11
C THR A 119 17.84 14.47 22.85
N MET A 120 16.65 14.03 22.44
CA MET A 120 16.46 13.22 21.24
C MET A 120 16.72 14.02 19.97
N LYS A 121 16.33 15.32 19.93
CA LYS A 121 16.70 16.21 18.82
C LYS A 121 18.21 16.40 18.74
N LEU A 122 18.87 16.76 19.85
CA LEU A 122 20.31 16.99 19.88
C LEU A 122 21.07 15.72 19.49
N TYR A 123 20.67 14.55 19.99
CA TYR A 123 21.29 13.28 19.61
C TYR A 123 21.06 12.94 18.13
N HIS A 124 19.86 13.20 17.59
CA HIS A 124 19.61 13.03 16.15
C HIS A 124 20.49 13.98 15.31
N GLU A 125 20.65 15.25 15.71
CA GLU A 125 21.51 16.22 15.01
C GLU A 125 22.99 15.82 15.08
N THR A 126 23.48 15.40 16.25
CA THR A 126 24.85 14.91 16.43
C THR A 126 25.08 13.61 15.65
N ALA A 127 24.23 12.59 15.80
CA ALA A 127 24.36 11.31 15.10
C ALA A 127 24.26 11.46 13.57
N LEU A 128 23.44 12.40 13.06
CA LEU A 128 23.42 12.75 11.64
C LEU A 128 24.73 13.38 11.18
N ALA A 129 25.33 14.27 11.98
CA ALA A 129 26.64 14.84 11.67
C ALA A 129 27.77 13.80 11.71
N THR A 130 27.79 12.94 12.74
CA THR A 130 28.69 11.78 12.86
C THR A 130 28.57 10.85 11.66
N GLY A 131 27.34 10.48 11.28
CA GLY A 131 27.07 9.59 10.16
C GLY A 131 27.45 10.19 8.81
N LYS A 132 27.15 11.47 8.57
CA LYS A 132 27.63 12.20 7.37
C LYS A 132 29.16 12.23 7.32
N ARG A 133 29.84 12.47 8.46
CA ARG A 133 31.30 12.44 8.56
C ARG A 133 31.89 11.05 8.23
N ILE A 134 31.26 9.97 8.68
CA ILE A 134 31.64 8.60 8.32
C ILE A 134 31.41 8.36 6.82
N LEU A 135 30.27 8.77 6.26
CA LEU A 135 29.98 8.66 4.83
C LEU A 135 31.00 9.42 3.96
N SER A 136 31.49 10.59 4.38
CA SER A 136 32.59 11.28 3.70
C SER A 136 33.90 10.49 3.72
N LEU A 137 34.25 9.84 4.84
CA LEU A 137 35.43 8.96 4.91
C LEU A 137 35.26 7.72 4.02
N ILE A 138 34.04 7.15 3.96
CA ILE A 138 33.68 6.06 3.05
C ILE A 138 33.87 6.50 1.60
N ALA A 139 33.33 7.66 1.19
CA ALA A 139 33.45 8.18 -0.18
C ALA A 139 34.92 8.45 -0.58
N LEU A 140 35.69 9.13 0.28
CA LEU A 140 37.13 9.34 0.07
C LEU A 140 37.89 8.01 -0.07
N SER A 141 37.51 6.96 0.68
CA SER A 141 38.12 5.63 0.57
C SER A 141 37.83 4.89 -0.73
N LEU A 142 36.82 5.35 -1.48
CA LEU A 142 36.43 4.88 -2.81
C LEU A 142 36.97 5.81 -3.93
N ASN A 143 37.79 6.81 -3.58
CA ASN A 143 38.25 7.90 -4.46
C ASN A 143 37.10 8.73 -5.08
N LEU A 144 36.01 8.88 -4.33
CA LEU A 144 34.88 9.75 -4.67
C LEU A 144 34.98 11.09 -3.91
N ASP A 145 34.14 12.04 -4.31
CA ASP A 145 34.00 13.31 -3.58
C ASP A 145 33.48 13.07 -2.14
N ALA A 146 33.94 13.86 -1.18
CA ALA A 146 33.56 13.73 0.22
C ALA A 146 32.06 13.99 0.49
N GLU A 147 31.36 14.69 -0.42
CA GLU A 147 29.92 14.99 -0.34
C GLU A 147 29.07 14.06 -1.22
N PHE A 148 29.66 13.03 -1.84
CA PHE A 148 28.97 12.12 -2.78
C PHE A 148 27.74 11.42 -2.21
N PHE A 149 27.75 11.06 -0.92
CA PHE A 149 26.64 10.37 -0.25
C PHE A 149 25.71 11.34 0.48
N ASP A 150 24.84 12.04 -0.25
CA ASP A 150 23.76 12.80 0.39
C ASP A 150 22.63 11.85 0.86
N CYS A 151 22.36 11.88 2.16
CA CYS A 151 21.41 11.02 2.85
C CYS A 151 20.34 11.87 3.55
N PRO A 152 19.18 12.09 2.91
CA PRO A 152 18.10 12.91 3.45
C PRO A 152 17.14 12.16 4.38
N VAL A 153 17.32 10.84 4.58
CA VAL A 153 16.45 9.99 5.41
C VAL A 153 17.26 9.36 6.54
N ALA A 154 16.86 9.66 7.77
CA ALA A 154 17.44 9.11 8.99
C ALA A 154 16.32 8.66 9.96
N PHE A 155 16.56 7.61 10.73
CA PHE A 155 15.62 7.11 11.74
C PHE A 155 16.34 6.80 13.06
N LEU A 156 15.79 7.26 14.17
CA LEU A 156 16.26 6.98 15.52
C LEU A 156 15.32 5.97 16.20
N ARG A 157 15.86 4.82 16.60
CA ARG A 157 15.15 3.77 17.36
C ARG A 157 15.84 3.54 18.70
N LEU A 158 15.05 3.61 19.78
CA LEU A 158 15.42 3.16 21.11
C LEU A 158 15.02 1.69 21.25
N LEU A 159 15.87 0.83 21.81
CA LEU A 159 15.59 -0.60 22.02
C LEU A 159 15.87 -1.00 23.47
N HIS A 160 14.96 -1.80 24.03
CA HIS A 160 15.05 -2.38 25.37
C HIS A 160 14.87 -3.90 25.29
N TYR A 161 15.79 -4.63 25.91
CA TYR A 161 15.79 -6.10 26.00
C TYR A 161 15.66 -6.47 27.48
N PRO A 162 14.53 -7.06 27.91
CA PRO A 162 14.31 -7.42 29.32
C PRO A 162 15.32 -8.44 29.85
N GLY A 163 15.68 -8.33 31.13
CA GLY A 163 16.63 -9.25 31.77
C GLY A 163 16.05 -10.60 32.22
N GLU A 164 14.73 -10.67 32.42
CA GLU A 164 14.04 -11.89 32.86
C GLU A 164 13.70 -12.78 31.65
N ALA A 165 14.55 -13.78 31.40
CA ALA A 165 14.25 -14.88 30.48
C ALA A 165 13.53 -16.02 31.23
N ASN A 166 12.40 -16.47 30.70
CA ASN A 166 11.64 -17.61 31.26
C ASN A 166 12.25 -18.94 30.81
N GLU A 167 11.91 -20.04 31.50
CA GLU A 167 12.28 -21.39 31.04
C GLU A 167 11.67 -21.76 29.66
N SER A 168 10.66 -21.01 29.19
CA SER A 168 10.09 -21.12 27.84
C SER A 168 10.91 -20.47 26.74
N ASP A 169 11.90 -19.65 27.10
CA ASP A 169 12.57 -18.72 26.17
C ASP A 169 13.94 -19.27 25.71
N ASP A 170 14.25 -20.52 26.07
CA ASP A 170 15.49 -21.22 25.70
C ASP A 170 15.68 -21.28 24.17
N GLY A 171 16.76 -20.65 23.71
CA GLY A 171 17.09 -20.49 22.28
C GLY A 171 16.46 -19.29 21.58
N ASN A 172 15.62 -18.47 22.23
CA ASN A 172 15.10 -17.24 21.64
C ASN A 172 16.13 -16.09 21.72
N TYR A 173 16.06 -15.14 20.77
CA TYR A 173 17.00 -14.03 20.66
C TYR A 173 16.37 -12.72 21.13
N GLY A 174 17.17 -11.82 21.69
CA GLY A 174 16.79 -10.41 21.89
C GLY A 174 16.50 -9.70 20.58
N ALA A 175 17.28 -10.02 19.54
CA ALA A 175 17.02 -9.71 18.15
C ALA A 175 17.62 -10.83 17.28
N SER A 176 16.81 -11.49 16.46
CA SER A 176 17.27 -12.60 15.62
C SER A 176 18.22 -12.15 14.49
N ALA A 177 18.79 -13.11 13.76
CA ALA A 177 19.80 -12.85 12.73
C ALA A 177 19.25 -12.04 11.55
N HIS A 178 19.87 -10.89 11.25
CA HIS A 178 19.49 -10.01 10.13
C HIS A 178 20.67 -9.19 9.60
N SER A 179 20.48 -8.53 8.45
CA SER A 179 21.31 -7.44 7.94
C SER A 179 20.50 -6.16 7.81
N ASP A 180 21.16 -5.00 7.86
CA ASP A 180 20.49 -3.71 7.73
C ASP A 180 20.25 -3.35 6.26
N TYR A 181 19.00 -3.03 5.92
CA TYR A 181 18.61 -2.57 4.59
C TYR A 181 19.28 -1.24 4.16
N GLY A 182 19.72 -0.41 5.10
CA GLY A 182 20.18 0.97 4.83
C GLY A 182 21.55 1.10 4.17
N VAL A 183 22.17 2.27 4.37
CA VAL A 183 23.56 2.57 3.95
C VAL A 183 24.51 2.35 5.13
N LEU A 184 24.16 2.90 6.29
CA LEU A 184 24.97 2.94 7.50
C LEU A 184 24.06 2.96 8.73
N THR A 185 24.43 2.26 9.80
CA THR A 185 23.75 2.32 11.09
C THR A 185 24.78 2.62 12.18
N LEU A 186 24.44 3.53 13.10
CA LEU A 186 25.20 3.83 14.30
C LEU A 186 24.47 3.24 15.51
N VAL A 187 25.17 2.44 16.32
CA VAL A 187 24.61 1.74 17.48
C VAL A 187 25.36 2.14 18.75
N ALA A 188 24.66 2.78 19.68
CA ALA A 188 25.11 2.91 21.07
C ALA A 188 24.60 1.73 21.90
N THR A 189 25.38 1.27 22.87
CA THR A 189 24.97 0.24 23.84
C THR A 189 25.39 0.67 25.25
N ASP A 190 24.58 0.30 26.22
CA ASP A 190 24.76 0.50 27.68
C ASP A 190 25.95 -0.24 28.32
N GLY A 191 26.67 -1.06 27.55
CA GLY A 191 27.74 -1.93 28.03
C GLY A 191 27.30 -3.37 28.35
N THR A 192 26.01 -3.68 28.30
CA THR A 192 25.51 -5.04 28.49
C THR A 192 25.78 -5.88 27.22
N PRO A 193 26.47 -7.04 27.35
CA PRO A 193 26.84 -7.87 26.20
C PRO A 193 25.63 -8.54 25.54
N GLY A 194 25.84 -9.07 24.33
CA GLY A 194 24.84 -9.87 23.62
C GLY A 194 24.82 -9.66 22.11
N LEU A 195 25.39 -8.56 21.60
CA LEU A 195 25.54 -8.35 20.15
C LEU A 195 26.59 -9.32 19.58
N GLN A 196 26.18 -10.07 18.56
CA GLN A 196 27.03 -11.01 17.83
C GLN A 196 26.94 -10.77 16.33
N ILE A 197 28.04 -11.00 15.60
CA ILE A 197 28.08 -10.91 14.13
C ILE A 197 28.55 -12.22 13.50
N CYS A 198 28.19 -12.42 12.23
CA CYS A 198 28.62 -13.55 11.40
C CYS A 198 29.24 -13.02 10.10
N ARG A 199 30.58 -12.95 10.07
CA ARG A 199 31.37 -12.40 8.93
C ARG A 199 31.25 -13.19 7.63
N GLU A 200 30.91 -14.48 7.73
CA GLU A 200 30.77 -15.41 6.60
C GLU A 200 29.38 -16.04 6.61
N LYS A 201 28.36 -15.21 6.34
CA LYS A 201 26.93 -15.57 6.38
C LYS A 201 26.54 -16.83 5.60
N ASP A 202 27.29 -17.14 4.54
CA ASP A 202 27.06 -18.26 3.63
C ASP A 202 27.72 -19.59 4.11
N LYS A 203 28.47 -19.58 5.22
CA LYS A 203 29.04 -20.81 5.82
C LYS A 203 28.02 -21.54 6.68
N CYS A 204 27.98 -22.87 6.54
CA CYS A 204 27.21 -23.76 7.39
C CYS A 204 28.15 -24.74 8.13
N PRO A 205 28.14 -24.80 9.49
CA PRO A 205 27.43 -23.90 10.40
C PRO A 205 27.98 -22.46 10.32
N GLN A 206 27.10 -21.49 10.59
CA GLN A 206 27.50 -20.09 10.72
C GLN A 206 28.34 -19.88 11.98
N LEU A 207 29.49 -19.24 11.84
CA LEU A 207 30.32 -18.80 12.97
C LEU A 207 29.80 -17.46 13.48
N TRP A 208 29.46 -17.40 14.77
CA TRP A 208 28.98 -16.21 15.46
C TRP A 208 30.03 -15.73 16.46
N GLU A 209 30.36 -14.44 16.39
CA GLU A 209 31.49 -13.82 17.11
C GLU A 209 30.97 -12.65 17.95
N ASP A 210 31.40 -12.56 19.22
CA ASP A 210 30.89 -11.57 20.17
C ASP A 210 31.51 -10.19 19.94
N VAL A 211 30.65 -9.17 19.80
CA VAL A 211 31.05 -7.75 19.77
C VAL A 211 31.09 -7.23 21.20
N HIS A 212 32.27 -6.82 21.63
CA HIS A 212 32.49 -6.26 22.96
C HIS A 212 31.99 -4.80 23.06
N HIS A 213 31.96 -4.25 24.27
CA HIS A 213 31.71 -2.83 24.48
C HIS A 213 33.04 -2.08 24.65
N ILE A 214 33.16 -0.91 24.00
CA ILE A 214 34.20 0.07 24.27
C ILE A 214 33.50 1.33 24.82
N GLU A 215 33.92 1.75 26.02
CA GLU A 215 33.39 2.94 26.70
C GLU A 215 33.59 4.19 25.83
N GLY A 216 32.54 4.99 25.67
CA GLY A 216 32.56 6.20 24.84
C GLY A 216 32.54 5.97 23.32
N ALA A 217 32.58 4.73 22.81
CA ALA A 217 32.52 4.44 21.38
C ALA A 217 31.08 4.21 20.89
N LEU A 218 30.83 4.52 19.61
CA LEU A 218 29.67 3.99 18.87
C LEU A 218 30.11 2.79 18.03
N ILE A 219 29.29 1.75 17.98
CA ILE A 219 29.42 0.66 17.02
C ILE A 219 28.82 1.14 15.69
N VAL A 220 29.47 0.84 14.58
CA VAL A 220 29.05 1.23 13.24
C VAL A 220 29.00 -0.01 12.37
N ASN A 221 27.86 -0.22 11.72
CA ASN A 221 27.71 -1.25 10.69
C ASN A 221 27.21 -0.66 9.37
N ILE A 222 27.59 -1.30 8.27
CA ILE A 222 27.16 -0.90 6.93
C ILE A 222 26.03 -1.78 6.43
N GLY A 223 25.12 -1.18 5.65
CA GLY A 223 23.92 -1.85 5.15
C GLY A 223 24.02 -2.31 3.69
N ASP A 224 22.97 -3.02 3.26
CA ASP A 224 22.91 -3.70 1.98
C ASP A 224 22.98 -2.76 0.76
N LEU A 225 22.55 -1.49 0.87
CA LEU A 225 22.72 -0.52 -0.21
C LEU A 225 24.19 -0.15 -0.45
N LEU A 226 25.00 -0.04 0.61
CA LEU A 226 26.42 0.28 0.46
C LEU A 226 27.23 -0.90 -0.08
N GLN A 227 26.88 -2.13 0.34
CA GLN A 227 27.39 -3.36 -0.27
C GLN A 227 27.05 -3.44 -1.77
N ARG A 228 25.85 -2.99 -2.17
CA ARG A 228 25.42 -2.96 -3.58
C ARG A 228 26.17 -1.91 -4.40
N TRP A 229 26.26 -0.67 -3.90
CA TRP A 229 27.04 0.42 -4.51
C TRP A 229 28.50 0.00 -4.74
N THR A 230 29.11 -0.67 -3.75
CA THR A 230 30.52 -1.06 -3.79
C THR A 230 30.78 -2.43 -4.39
N ASN A 231 29.84 -3.02 -5.15
CA ASN A 231 30.07 -4.26 -5.90
C ASN A 231 30.46 -5.47 -5.01
N CYS A 232 29.98 -5.50 -3.76
CA CYS A 232 30.41 -6.42 -2.70
C CYS A 232 31.89 -6.30 -2.26
N VAL A 233 32.56 -5.17 -2.55
CA VAL A 233 33.87 -4.84 -1.97
C VAL A 233 33.71 -4.54 -0.48
N PHE A 234 32.66 -3.81 -0.09
CA PHE A 234 32.24 -3.71 1.30
C PHE A 234 31.14 -4.71 1.63
N ARG A 235 31.12 -5.22 2.87
CA ARG A 235 30.27 -6.34 3.31
C ARG A 235 29.15 -5.88 4.25
N SER A 236 27.91 -6.15 3.87
CA SER A 236 26.79 -6.11 4.81
C SER A 236 26.77 -7.44 5.58
N THR A 237 26.99 -7.34 6.89
CA THR A 237 27.30 -8.47 7.76
C THR A 237 26.10 -8.85 8.62
N LEU A 238 25.78 -10.14 8.70
CA LEU A 238 24.68 -10.62 9.54
C LEU A 238 25.02 -10.37 11.02
N HIS A 239 24.02 -9.93 11.78
CA HIS A 239 24.16 -9.69 13.21
C HIS A 239 22.88 -10.06 13.97
N ARG A 240 23.01 -10.31 15.29
CA ARG A 240 21.94 -10.71 16.21
C ARG A 240 22.24 -10.23 17.63
N VAL A 241 21.24 -10.21 18.50
CA VAL A 241 21.40 -10.00 19.94
C VAL A 241 20.93 -11.24 20.70
N VAL A 242 21.82 -11.91 21.43
CA VAL A 242 21.48 -13.03 22.33
C VAL A 242 21.00 -12.51 23.69
N ALA A 243 20.08 -13.22 24.33
CA ALA A 243 19.66 -12.92 25.70
C ALA A 243 20.74 -13.38 26.70
N VAL A 244 21.18 -12.49 27.60
CA VAL A 244 22.28 -12.75 28.56
C VAL A 244 21.83 -12.78 30.03
N GLY A 245 20.52 -12.87 30.28
CA GLY A 245 19.95 -12.86 31.65
C GLY A 245 20.16 -11.53 32.39
N LYS A 246 20.27 -10.43 31.66
CA LYS A 246 20.39 -9.06 32.16
C LYS A 246 19.66 -8.11 31.25
N GLU A 247 19.07 -7.08 31.84
CA GLU A 247 18.44 -5.99 31.10
C GLU A 247 19.49 -5.26 30.26
N ARG A 248 19.12 -4.91 29.02
CA ARG A 248 20.00 -4.22 28.07
C ARG A 248 19.27 -3.11 27.35
N TYR A 249 19.96 -1.98 27.15
CA TYR A 249 19.53 -0.90 26.28
C TYR A 249 20.50 -0.67 25.11
N SER A 250 19.95 -0.40 23.93
CA SER A 250 20.73 0.11 22.80
C SER A 250 19.94 1.12 21.97
N VAL A 251 20.66 2.04 21.33
CA VAL A 251 20.09 3.09 20.48
C VAL A 251 20.64 2.90 19.08
N ALA A 252 19.77 2.63 18.11
CA ALA A 252 20.14 2.48 16.70
C ALA A 252 19.71 3.73 15.90
N PHE A 253 20.65 4.29 15.16
CA PHE A 253 20.44 5.43 14.28
C PHE A 253 20.76 5.03 12.83
N PHE A 254 19.72 4.84 12.03
CA PHE A 254 19.79 4.31 10.67
C PHE A 254 19.88 5.45 9.66
N LEU A 255 20.78 5.34 8.67
CA LEU A 255 20.90 6.24 7.53
C LEU A 255 20.57 5.54 6.22
N HIS A 256 19.68 6.17 5.45
CA HIS A 256 19.17 5.67 4.18
C HIS A 256 19.40 6.70 3.06
N THR A 257 19.36 6.22 1.82
CA THR A 257 19.31 7.07 0.64
C THR A 257 17.97 7.80 0.55
N ASN A 258 17.89 8.79 -0.34
CA ASN A 258 16.60 9.18 -0.91
C ASN A 258 15.93 7.92 -1.53
N PRO A 259 14.63 7.64 -1.27
CA PRO A 259 13.90 6.53 -1.89
C PRO A 259 13.93 6.53 -3.43
N ASP A 260 14.03 7.71 -4.05
CA ASP A 260 14.07 7.87 -5.51
C ASP A 260 15.47 7.66 -6.12
N LEU A 261 16.51 7.40 -5.30
CA LEU A 261 17.90 7.30 -5.75
C LEU A 261 18.24 5.90 -6.29
N VAL A 262 18.60 5.82 -7.58
CA VAL A 262 18.95 4.55 -8.23
C VAL A 262 20.35 4.08 -7.83
N VAL A 263 20.43 3.05 -6.99
CA VAL A 263 21.69 2.42 -6.53
C VAL A 263 22.29 1.50 -7.60
N GLN A 264 23.51 1.80 -8.07
CA GLN A 264 24.24 1.11 -9.15
C GLN A 264 25.72 0.86 -8.77
N CYS A 265 26.48 0.02 -9.49
CA CYS A 265 27.92 -0.18 -9.21
C CYS A 265 28.68 1.15 -9.40
N LEU A 266 29.38 1.60 -8.37
CA LEU A 266 30.28 2.76 -8.43
C LEU A 266 31.50 2.40 -9.29
N GLU A 267 31.87 3.21 -10.28
CA GLU A 267 32.92 2.88 -11.26
C GLU A 267 34.25 2.48 -10.60
N SER A 268 34.63 3.12 -9.48
CA SER A 268 35.84 2.79 -8.71
C SER A 268 35.80 1.43 -7.99
N CYS A 269 34.65 0.75 -8.00
CA CYS A 269 34.42 -0.59 -7.46
C CYS A 269 34.17 -1.65 -8.55
N CYS A 270 34.20 -1.27 -9.83
CA CYS A 270 34.04 -2.18 -10.98
C CYS A 270 35.34 -2.23 -11.82
N SER A 271 35.66 -3.37 -12.43
CA SER A 271 36.86 -3.55 -13.28
C SER A 271 36.69 -4.74 -14.23
N GLU A 272 37.57 -4.95 -15.22
CA GLU A 272 37.47 -6.12 -16.11
C GLU A 272 37.53 -7.47 -15.38
N ALA A 273 38.31 -7.55 -14.28
CA ALA A 273 38.42 -8.75 -13.44
C ALA A 273 37.33 -8.85 -12.36
N CYS A 274 36.61 -7.76 -12.08
CA CYS A 274 35.46 -7.72 -11.17
C CYS A 274 34.40 -6.78 -11.76
N PRO A 275 33.67 -7.21 -12.81
CA PRO A 275 32.71 -6.35 -13.51
C PRO A 275 31.56 -5.93 -12.58
N PRO A 276 30.77 -4.92 -12.96
CA PRO A 276 29.56 -4.57 -12.23
C PRO A 276 28.67 -5.79 -11.98
N ARG A 277 28.46 -6.15 -10.71
CA ARG A 277 27.42 -7.10 -10.27
C ARG A 277 26.05 -6.44 -10.37
N SER A 278 25.67 -6.07 -11.59
CA SER A 278 24.28 -5.80 -11.92
C SER A 278 23.49 -7.12 -11.81
N ASN A 279 22.16 -7.06 -11.91
CA ASN A 279 21.30 -8.25 -12.06
C ASN A 279 21.51 -8.99 -13.42
N LYS A 280 22.67 -8.80 -14.07
CA LYS A 280 23.18 -9.43 -15.29
C LYS A 280 24.72 -9.38 -15.26
N GLN A 281 25.41 -10.51 -15.09
CA GLN A 281 26.81 -10.65 -15.52
C GLN A 281 26.85 -11.30 -16.90
N GLN A 282 27.66 -10.75 -17.81
CA GLN A 282 28.00 -11.37 -19.09
C GLN A 282 29.45 -11.86 -19.07
N PRO A 283 29.79 -12.93 -19.80
CA PRO A 283 31.14 -13.49 -19.85
C PRO A 283 32.08 -12.71 -20.79
N LEU A 284 33.38 -12.99 -20.65
CA LEU A 284 34.47 -12.39 -21.43
C LEU A 284 34.44 -12.78 -22.93
N PRO A 285 35.00 -11.95 -23.83
CA PRO A 285 34.87 -12.13 -25.28
C PRO A 285 35.85 -13.16 -25.86
N GLY A 286 35.34 -14.07 -26.71
CA GLY A 286 36.21 -15.01 -27.45
C GLY A 286 35.49 -15.74 -28.59
N GLY A 287 35.87 -15.44 -29.84
CA GLY A 287 35.54 -16.25 -31.02
C GLY A 287 34.21 -15.95 -31.72
N ARG A 288 34.27 -15.56 -33.00
CA ARG A 288 33.10 -15.64 -33.91
C ARG A 288 33.00 -17.07 -34.45
N GLY A 289 32.07 -17.86 -33.94
CA GLY A 289 31.72 -19.17 -34.48
C GLY A 289 30.28 -19.17 -35.01
N SER A 290 30.09 -19.41 -36.30
CA SER A 290 28.76 -19.58 -36.90
C SER A 290 28.24 -21.00 -36.66
N GLY A 291 27.61 -21.21 -35.50
CA GLY A 291 26.91 -22.44 -35.14
C GLY A 291 25.55 -22.13 -34.52
N LYS A 292 24.56 -23.00 -34.72
CA LYS A 292 23.29 -22.92 -34.01
C LYS A 292 23.52 -23.12 -32.50
N PRO A 293 22.75 -22.48 -31.59
CA PRO A 293 22.72 -22.90 -30.20
C PRO A 293 22.15 -24.33 -30.15
N GLU A 294 23.00 -25.29 -29.84
CA GLU A 294 22.59 -26.68 -29.63
C GLU A 294 21.89 -26.78 -28.27
N MET A 295 20.74 -27.48 -28.22
CA MET A 295 20.00 -27.69 -26.97
C MET A 295 20.82 -28.59 -26.04
N VAL A 296 21.64 -27.98 -25.19
CA VAL A 296 22.28 -28.68 -24.07
C VAL A 296 21.21 -28.97 -23.02
N ALA A 297 20.51 -30.08 -23.19
CA ALA A 297 19.76 -30.74 -22.13
C ALA A 297 20.75 -31.28 -21.09
N ALA A 298 21.29 -30.37 -20.27
CA ALA A 298 22.09 -30.73 -19.12
C ALA A 298 21.22 -31.57 -18.18
N ALA A 299 21.65 -32.79 -17.88
CA ALA A 299 21.04 -33.61 -16.85
C ALA A 299 21.38 -33.01 -15.47
N GLY A 300 20.63 -31.97 -15.08
CA GLY A 300 20.74 -31.34 -13.77
C GLY A 300 20.27 -32.27 -12.65
N ASP A 301 20.81 -32.06 -11.45
CA ASP A 301 20.41 -32.81 -10.28
C ASP A 301 18.91 -32.61 -9.98
N ARG A 302 18.23 -33.71 -9.65
CA ARG A 302 16.78 -33.69 -9.37
C ARG A 302 16.47 -32.89 -8.12
N LEU A 303 15.44 -32.05 -8.21
CA LEU A 303 14.81 -31.45 -7.04
C LEU A 303 13.75 -32.39 -6.46
N ASP A 304 14.13 -33.15 -5.44
CA ASP A 304 13.20 -33.94 -4.64
C ASP A 304 12.44 -33.02 -3.68
N LEU A 305 11.22 -32.63 -4.09
CA LEU A 305 10.31 -31.79 -3.29
C LEU A 305 9.65 -32.61 -2.16
N PRO A 306 9.31 -31.97 -1.01
CA PRO A 306 8.81 -32.68 0.16
C PRO A 306 7.42 -33.27 -0.08
N VAL A 307 7.22 -34.52 0.36
CA VAL A 307 5.96 -35.25 0.23
C VAL A 307 5.17 -35.22 1.54
N VAL A 308 3.92 -34.77 1.48
CA VAL A 308 2.99 -34.70 2.61
C VAL A 308 1.92 -35.78 2.47
N ASP A 309 1.82 -36.67 3.46
CA ASP A 309 0.73 -37.64 3.57
C ASP A 309 -0.44 -37.04 4.36
N LEU A 310 -1.61 -36.89 3.71
CA LEU A 310 -2.83 -36.44 4.39
C LEU A 310 -3.54 -37.55 5.17
N ALA A 311 -3.30 -38.83 4.84
CA ALA A 311 -3.91 -39.98 5.51
C ALA A 311 -3.14 -40.48 6.73
N SER A 312 -2.01 -39.85 7.06
CA SER A 312 -1.33 -40.01 8.35
C SER A 312 -2.29 -39.89 9.52
N SER A 313 -2.20 -40.81 10.48
CA SER A 313 -2.89 -40.71 11.77
C SER A 313 -2.23 -39.74 12.74
N ASP A 314 -0.98 -39.33 12.47
CA ASP A 314 -0.28 -38.28 13.19
C ASP A 314 -0.44 -36.94 12.44
N LEU A 315 -1.50 -36.22 12.82
CA LEU A 315 -1.80 -34.88 12.31
C LEU A 315 -0.72 -33.85 12.68
N ARG A 316 0.04 -34.05 13.77
CA ARG A 316 1.12 -33.13 14.16
C ARG A 316 2.31 -33.31 13.22
N SER A 317 2.72 -34.55 12.95
CA SER A 317 3.79 -34.84 11.98
C SER A 317 3.45 -34.33 10.57
N SER A 318 2.21 -34.51 10.10
CA SER A 318 1.79 -33.94 8.81
C SER A 318 1.74 -32.41 8.81
N ALA A 319 1.31 -31.76 9.91
CA ALA A 319 1.33 -30.31 10.04
C ALA A 319 2.76 -29.74 10.09
N GLU A 320 3.69 -30.39 10.80
CA GLU A 320 5.11 -30.03 10.82
C GLU A 320 5.75 -30.20 9.44
N SER A 321 5.37 -31.25 8.70
CA SER A 321 5.83 -31.51 7.33
C SER A 321 5.36 -30.43 6.34
N ILE A 322 4.07 -30.04 6.40
CA ILE A 322 3.51 -28.91 5.65
C ILE A 322 4.24 -27.60 6.01
N ARG A 323 4.46 -27.33 7.30
CA ARG A 323 5.16 -26.11 7.74
C ARG A 323 6.56 -26.03 7.16
N LYS A 324 7.29 -27.15 7.18
CA LYS A 324 8.64 -27.23 6.61
C LYS A 324 8.60 -26.91 5.11
N ALA A 325 7.71 -27.55 4.38
CA ALA A 325 7.53 -27.36 2.94
C ALA A 325 7.19 -25.91 2.53
N CYS A 326 6.18 -25.32 3.18
CA CYS A 326 5.77 -23.95 2.92
C CYS A 326 6.86 -22.92 3.23
N VAL A 327 7.74 -23.20 4.20
CA VAL A 327 8.84 -22.29 4.59
C VAL A 327 10.09 -22.47 3.72
N GLU A 328 10.50 -23.70 3.42
CA GLU A 328 11.78 -23.97 2.73
C GLU A 328 11.68 -23.89 1.20
N TYR A 329 10.51 -24.20 0.62
CA TYR A 329 10.31 -24.26 -0.83
C TYR A 329 9.13 -23.41 -1.31
N GLY A 330 8.21 -23.07 -0.40
CA GLY A 330 6.84 -22.67 -0.73
C GLY A 330 5.99 -23.80 -1.32
N PHE A 331 6.50 -25.06 -1.30
CA PHE A 331 6.06 -26.16 -2.17
C PHE A 331 6.11 -27.53 -1.46
N PHE A 332 5.11 -28.39 -1.70
CA PHE A 332 5.05 -29.81 -1.30
C PHE A 332 4.11 -30.64 -2.17
N TYR A 333 4.52 -31.86 -2.51
CA TYR A 333 3.62 -32.86 -3.08
C TYR A 333 2.64 -33.34 -2.00
N VAL A 334 1.45 -33.75 -2.42
CA VAL A 334 0.42 -34.29 -1.53
C VAL A 334 0.08 -35.73 -1.95
N VAL A 335 0.17 -36.68 -1.02
CA VAL A 335 -0.22 -38.09 -1.24
C VAL A 335 -1.37 -38.50 -0.32
N ASN A 336 -2.07 -39.58 -0.71
CA ASN A 336 -3.29 -40.07 -0.05
C ASN A 336 -4.37 -38.97 0.12
N HIS A 337 -4.44 -38.05 -0.84
CA HIS A 337 -5.21 -36.80 -0.78
C HIS A 337 -6.73 -36.98 -0.87
N GLY A 338 -7.22 -38.18 -1.20
CA GLY A 338 -8.64 -38.52 -1.27
C GLY A 338 -9.35 -38.14 -2.57
N ILE A 339 -8.61 -37.77 -3.62
CA ILE A 339 -9.15 -37.67 -4.99
C ILE A 339 -8.86 -39.00 -5.68
N GLU A 340 -9.89 -39.65 -6.23
CA GLU A 340 -9.75 -40.93 -6.93
C GLU A 340 -8.97 -40.77 -8.24
N GLU A 341 -8.07 -41.71 -8.54
CA GLU A 341 -7.23 -41.71 -9.74
C GLU A 341 -8.08 -41.63 -11.02
N GLY A 342 -9.11 -42.48 -11.14
CA GLY A 342 -10.04 -42.47 -12.28
C GLY A 342 -10.91 -41.21 -12.39
N LEU A 343 -11.07 -40.42 -11.32
CA LEU A 343 -11.68 -39.08 -11.41
C LEU A 343 -10.69 -38.09 -12.04
N LEU A 344 -9.42 -38.15 -11.66
CA LEU A 344 -8.38 -37.28 -12.20
C LEU A 344 -8.09 -37.59 -13.68
N GLU A 345 -7.99 -38.87 -14.05
CA GLU A 345 -7.91 -39.32 -15.45
C GLU A 345 -9.08 -38.75 -16.28
N LYS A 346 -10.30 -38.85 -15.76
CA LYS A 346 -11.50 -38.34 -16.44
C LYS A 346 -11.49 -36.81 -16.58
N VAL A 347 -11.01 -36.07 -15.58
CA VAL A 347 -10.86 -34.61 -15.68
C VAL A 347 -9.85 -34.23 -16.76
N PHE A 348 -8.72 -34.94 -16.89
CA PHE A 348 -7.78 -34.70 -17.99
C PHE A 348 -8.36 -35.06 -19.35
N ALA A 349 -9.08 -36.18 -19.47
CA ALA A 349 -9.76 -36.58 -20.70
C ALA A 349 -10.80 -35.55 -21.15
N GLU A 350 -11.65 -35.07 -20.22
CA GLU A 350 -12.65 -34.04 -20.51
C GLU A 350 -12.03 -32.65 -20.75
N SER A 351 -10.90 -32.32 -20.13
CA SER A 351 -10.13 -31.11 -20.45
C SER A 351 -9.58 -31.15 -21.87
N ARG A 352 -8.95 -32.27 -22.24
CA ARG A 352 -8.46 -32.55 -23.60
C ARG A 352 -9.58 -32.42 -24.62
N ARG A 353 -10.70 -33.14 -24.44
CA ARG A 353 -11.88 -33.06 -25.31
C ARG A 353 -12.43 -31.64 -25.46
N PHE A 354 -12.33 -30.79 -24.44
CA PHE A 354 -12.72 -29.38 -24.54
C PHE A 354 -11.76 -28.57 -25.42
N PHE A 355 -10.45 -28.70 -25.21
CA PHE A 355 -9.44 -27.91 -25.93
C PHE A 355 -9.24 -28.39 -27.38
N GLU A 356 -9.53 -29.66 -27.69
CA GLU A 356 -9.57 -30.23 -29.05
C GLU A 356 -10.74 -29.69 -29.91
N GLN A 357 -11.70 -28.95 -29.34
CA GLN A 357 -12.81 -28.36 -30.11
C GLN A 357 -12.34 -27.25 -31.06
N PRO A 358 -13.07 -27.00 -32.18
CA PRO A 358 -12.82 -25.87 -33.06
C PRO A 358 -12.78 -24.54 -32.31
N LEU A 359 -11.89 -23.63 -32.73
CA LEU A 359 -11.68 -22.35 -32.05
C LEU A 359 -12.98 -21.53 -31.92
N GLU A 360 -13.86 -21.58 -32.92
CA GLU A 360 -15.18 -20.93 -32.88
C GLU A 360 -16.03 -21.36 -31.68
N GLU A 361 -16.03 -22.65 -31.34
CA GLU A 361 -16.80 -23.23 -30.22
C GLU A 361 -16.17 -22.88 -28.86
N LYS A 362 -14.83 -22.80 -28.80
CA LYS A 362 -14.13 -22.33 -27.60
C LYS A 362 -14.37 -20.83 -27.39
N MET A 363 -14.36 -20.04 -28.47
CA MET A 363 -14.65 -18.60 -28.47
C MET A 363 -16.13 -18.28 -28.19
N ALA A 364 -17.07 -19.17 -28.50
CA ALA A 364 -18.47 -19.05 -28.08
C ALA A 364 -18.65 -19.07 -26.55
N LEU A 365 -17.64 -19.54 -25.81
CA LEU A 365 -17.58 -19.58 -24.35
C LEU A 365 -16.54 -18.60 -23.78
N LEU A 366 -16.15 -17.56 -24.54
CA LEU A 366 -15.16 -16.55 -24.15
C LEU A 366 -15.53 -15.88 -22.82
N ARG A 367 -14.54 -15.69 -21.94
CA ARG A 367 -14.71 -15.23 -20.56
C ARG A 367 -15.63 -14.01 -20.39
N ASN A 368 -16.50 -14.07 -19.38
CA ASN A 368 -17.45 -13.00 -19.05
C ASN A 368 -16.80 -11.87 -18.20
N SER A 369 -17.64 -10.95 -17.72
CA SER A 369 -17.31 -9.90 -16.74
C SER A 369 -16.51 -10.42 -15.54
N SER A 370 -17.00 -11.47 -14.88
CA SER A 370 -16.29 -12.16 -13.77
C SER A 370 -15.10 -13.05 -14.19
N HIS A 371 -14.67 -12.93 -15.45
CA HIS A 371 -13.60 -13.71 -16.08
C HIS A 371 -13.82 -15.23 -16.08
N LEU A 372 -15.06 -15.70 -15.95
CA LEU A 372 -15.45 -17.12 -16.01
C LEU A 372 -15.71 -17.52 -17.47
N GLY A 373 -15.19 -18.67 -17.89
CA GLY A 373 -15.18 -19.14 -19.27
C GLY A 373 -13.77 -19.26 -19.88
N TYR A 374 -13.71 -19.29 -21.21
CA TYR A 374 -12.52 -19.53 -22.02
C TYR A 374 -11.62 -18.29 -22.16
N THR A 375 -10.31 -18.51 -22.26
CA THR A 375 -9.30 -17.51 -22.62
C THR A 375 -8.37 -18.11 -23.69
N PRO A 376 -8.31 -17.55 -24.91
CA PRO A 376 -7.44 -18.06 -25.98
C PRO A 376 -5.95 -17.70 -25.76
N PRO A 377 -5.02 -18.34 -26.51
CA PRO A 377 -3.59 -18.03 -26.44
C PRO A 377 -3.28 -16.56 -26.70
N TYR A 378 -2.14 -16.09 -26.18
CA TYR A 378 -1.65 -14.70 -26.27
C TYR A 378 -2.55 -13.61 -25.64
N THR A 379 -3.70 -13.96 -25.05
CA THR A 379 -4.61 -13.00 -24.39
C THR A 379 -4.04 -12.43 -23.09
N GLU A 380 -3.15 -13.19 -22.44
CA GLU A 380 -2.49 -12.79 -21.20
C GLU A 380 -0.98 -12.77 -21.38
N LYS A 381 -0.33 -11.98 -20.52
CA LYS A 381 1.11 -11.74 -20.54
C LYS A 381 1.58 -11.56 -19.11
N LEU A 382 1.81 -12.67 -18.41
CA LEU A 382 2.07 -12.68 -16.97
C LEU A 382 3.40 -12.01 -16.61
N ASP A 383 4.41 -12.09 -17.50
CA ASP A 383 5.59 -11.22 -17.46
C ASP A 383 5.40 -10.01 -18.39
N ALA A 384 5.04 -8.86 -17.82
CA ALA A 384 4.90 -7.61 -18.54
C ALA A 384 6.19 -7.19 -19.30
N SER A 385 7.37 -7.62 -18.84
CA SER A 385 8.68 -7.31 -19.46
C SER A 385 9.06 -8.24 -20.63
N SER A 386 8.33 -9.35 -20.82
CA SER A 386 8.53 -10.28 -21.93
C SER A 386 8.43 -9.56 -23.30
N LYS A 387 9.22 -10.01 -24.27
CA LYS A 387 9.23 -9.43 -25.63
C LYS A 387 8.19 -10.05 -26.57
N PHE A 388 7.57 -11.14 -26.16
CA PHE A 388 6.59 -11.87 -26.96
C PHE A 388 5.18 -11.29 -26.82
N ARG A 389 4.27 -11.70 -27.72
CA ARG A 389 2.90 -11.15 -27.80
C ARG A 389 2.05 -11.46 -26.57
N GLY A 390 2.29 -12.60 -25.95
CA GLY A 390 1.59 -13.12 -24.79
C GLY A 390 1.95 -14.60 -24.57
N ASP A 391 1.42 -15.17 -23.50
CA ASP A 391 1.64 -16.56 -23.11
C ASP A 391 0.95 -17.55 -24.08
N LEU A 392 1.62 -18.66 -24.41
CA LEU A 392 1.11 -19.64 -25.38
C LEU A 392 -0.10 -20.45 -24.86
N SER A 393 -0.34 -20.50 -23.55
CA SER A 393 -1.42 -21.28 -22.96
C SER A 393 -2.82 -20.75 -23.32
N GLU A 394 -3.73 -21.66 -23.64
CA GLU A 394 -5.18 -21.42 -23.52
C GLU A 394 -5.72 -22.01 -22.21
N LYS A 395 -6.83 -21.46 -21.71
CA LYS A 395 -7.39 -21.88 -20.42
C LYS A 395 -8.90 -21.70 -20.32
N PHE A 396 -9.50 -22.37 -19.34
CA PHE A 396 -10.93 -22.23 -18.99
C PHE A 396 -11.09 -22.06 -17.48
N LYS A 397 -11.79 -21.01 -17.02
CA LYS A 397 -12.03 -20.71 -15.59
C LYS A 397 -13.48 -21.00 -15.20
N ILE A 398 -13.66 -21.75 -14.12
CA ILE A 398 -14.93 -22.04 -13.43
C ILE A 398 -14.84 -21.45 -12.02
N GLY A 399 -15.87 -20.73 -11.59
CA GLY A 399 -15.95 -20.10 -10.27
C GLY A 399 -16.67 -20.93 -9.21
N PRO A 400 -17.19 -20.27 -8.16
CA PRO A 400 -18.10 -20.86 -7.20
C PRO A 400 -19.32 -21.52 -7.85
N ILE A 401 -19.85 -22.54 -7.20
CA ILE A 401 -21.04 -23.29 -7.63
C ILE A 401 -21.92 -23.43 -6.40
N GLY A 402 -22.94 -22.57 -6.32
CA GLY A 402 -23.92 -22.50 -5.22
C GLY A 402 -25.25 -21.98 -5.76
N ASP A 403 -25.26 -20.75 -6.24
CA ASP A 403 -26.45 -20.10 -6.82
C ASP A 403 -26.46 -20.18 -8.36
N GLU A 404 -27.04 -21.26 -8.93
CA GLU A 404 -27.41 -21.28 -10.36
C GLU A 404 -28.74 -20.49 -10.58
N GLY A 405 -28.81 -19.25 -10.07
CA GLY A 405 -30.00 -18.37 -10.15
C GLY A 405 -29.65 -16.87 -10.17
N PHE A 406 -30.37 -16.10 -11.01
CA PHE A 406 -30.26 -14.63 -11.19
C PHE A 406 -28.99 -14.06 -11.87
N GLN A 407 -28.77 -14.53 -13.11
CA GLN A 407 -28.30 -13.76 -14.28
C GLN A 407 -26.87 -13.15 -14.36
N ASN A 408 -26.39 -13.05 -15.61
CA ASN A 408 -25.16 -12.45 -16.13
C ASN A 408 -23.78 -12.99 -15.70
N ASP A 409 -23.50 -13.23 -14.42
CA ASP A 409 -22.15 -13.68 -13.98
C ASP A 409 -22.01 -15.20 -13.75
N ALA A 410 -22.93 -15.98 -14.30
CA ALA A 410 -22.94 -17.44 -14.21
C ALA A 410 -21.71 -18.12 -14.84
N ASN A 411 -21.37 -19.32 -14.34
CA ASN A 411 -20.39 -20.19 -14.98
C ASN A 411 -20.80 -20.56 -16.40
N GLN A 412 -19.87 -20.42 -17.34
CA GLN A 412 -20.04 -20.88 -18.71
C GLN A 412 -19.80 -22.38 -18.79
N TRP A 413 -20.69 -23.10 -19.48
CA TRP A 413 -20.64 -24.55 -19.63
C TRP A 413 -20.73 -24.93 -21.12
N PRO A 414 -19.91 -25.87 -21.61
CA PRO A 414 -20.09 -26.42 -22.96
C PRO A 414 -21.41 -27.19 -23.07
N SER A 415 -21.93 -27.33 -24.30
CA SER A 415 -23.17 -28.09 -24.53
C SER A 415 -22.98 -29.57 -24.15
N GLU A 416 -23.92 -30.08 -23.35
CA GLU A 416 -24.01 -31.50 -22.95
C GLU A 416 -24.16 -32.44 -24.16
N GLU A 417 -24.64 -31.94 -25.31
CA GLU A 417 -24.71 -32.70 -26.57
C GLU A 417 -23.30 -32.97 -27.17
N ARG A 418 -22.31 -32.12 -26.88
CA ARG A 418 -20.95 -32.22 -27.43
C ARG A 418 -19.96 -32.80 -26.42
N LEU A 419 -20.05 -32.34 -25.18
CA LEU A 419 -19.22 -32.78 -24.05
C LEU A 419 -20.10 -33.35 -22.93
N PRO A 420 -20.82 -34.47 -23.19
CA PRO A 420 -21.63 -35.12 -22.17
C PRO A 420 -20.78 -35.53 -20.97
N CYS A 421 -21.36 -35.37 -19.78
CA CYS A 421 -20.74 -35.52 -18.46
C CYS A 421 -19.64 -34.51 -18.10
N TRP A 422 -19.32 -33.51 -18.93
CA TRP A 422 -18.24 -32.55 -18.65
C TRP A 422 -18.55 -31.67 -17.44
N LYS A 423 -19.72 -31.01 -17.44
CA LYS A 423 -20.19 -30.16 -16.33
C LYS A 423 -20.14 -30.89 -15.00
N GLU A 424 -20.66 -32.11 -14.96
CA GLU A 424 -20.75 -32.90 -13.74
C GLU A 424 -19.40 -33.53 -13.32
N THR A 425 -18.49 -33.81 -14.26
CA THR A 425 -17.11 -34.23 -13.93
C THR A 425 -16.32 -33.08 -13.29
N MET A 426 -16.45 -31.85 -13.83
CA MET A 426 -15.80 -30.67 -13.26
C MET A 426 -16.41 -30.26 -11.92
N LYS A 427 -17.74 -30.40 -11.75
CA LYS A 427 -18.40 -30.23 -10.44
C LYS A 427 -17.92 -31.23 -9.40
N LEU A 428 -17.83 -32.51 -9.74
CA LEU A 428 -17.35 -33.56 -8.84
C LEU A 428 -15.89 -33.31 -8.43
N TYR A 429 -15.00 -33.03 -9.39
CA TYR A 429 -13.62 -32.68 -9.09
C TYR A 429 -13.49 -31.43 -8.22
N ARG A 430 -14.26 -30.37 -8.51
CA ARG A 430 -14.29 -29.15 -7.68
C ARG A 430 -14.69 -29.45 -6.24
N ALA A 431 -15.67 -30.31 -6.02
CA ALA A 431 -16.10 -30.70 -4.67
C ALA A 431 -15.01 -31.49 -3.91
N THR A 432 -14.39 -32.48 -4.56
CA THR A 432 -13.33 -33.28 -3.93
C THR A 432 -12.06 -32.46 -3.68
N ALA A 433 -11.65 -31.62 -4.63
CA ALA A 433 -10.52 -30.71 -4.48
C ALA A 433 -10.75 -29.67 -3.37
N LEU A 434 -11.98 -29.19 -3.18
CA LEU A 434 -12.33 -28.32 -2.04
C LEU A 434 -12.19 -29.05 -0.69
N ALA A 435 -12.60 -30.32 -0.61
CA ALA A 435 -12.43 -31.12 0.60
C ALA A 435 -10.94 -31.41 0.90
N THR A 436 -10.16 -31.77 -0.12
CA THR A 436 -8.69 -31.91 -0.01
C THR A 436 -8.04 -30.60 0.43
N GLY A 437 -8.44 -29.47 -0.19
CA GLY A 437 -7.96 -28.13 0.13
C GLY A 437 -8.24 -27.71 1.57
N LYS A 438 -9.48 -27.86 2.05
CA LYS A 438 -9.82 -27.62 3.46
C LYS A 438 -8.95 -28.46 4.41
N ARG A 439 -8.73 -29.74 4.11
CA ARG A 439 -7.89 -30.64 4.94
C ARG A 439 -6.42 -30.19 4.99
N ILE A 440 -5.88 -29.65 3.90
CA ILE A 440 -4.54 -29.03 3.87
C ILE A 440 -4.54 -27.75 4.70
N LEU A 441 -5.53 -26.87 4.52
CA LEU A 441 -5.65 -25.62 5.29
C LEU A 441 -5.80 -25.87 6.79
N SER A 442 -6.51 -26.90 7.23
CA SER A 442 -6.57 -27.32 8.64
C SER A 442 -5.20 -27.73 9.18
N LEU A 443 -4.38 -28.44 8.41
CA LEU A 443 -3.02 -28.78 8.81
C LEU A 443 -2.08 -27.56 8.79
N VAL A 444 -2.26 -26.62 7.85
CA VAL A 444 -1.57 -25.32 7.86
C VAL A 444 -1.91 -24.57 9.14
N ALA A 445 -3.19 -24.46 9.50
CA ALA A 445 -3.65 -23.80 10.72
C ALA A 445 -3.07 -24.44 11.99
N LEU A 446 -3.14 -25.77 12.11
CA LEU A 446 -2.53 -26.51 13.21
C LEU A 446 -1.01 -26.27 13.29
N SER A 447 -0.32 -26.16 12.15
CA SER A 447 1.12 -25.87 12.09
C SER A 447 1.48 -24.44 12.53
N LEU A 448 0.52 -23.52 12.46
CA LEU A 448 0.60 -22.15 12.99
C LEU A 448 0.14 -22.06 14.46
N ASN A 449 -0.29 -23.19 15.07
CA ASN A 449 -0.92 -23.27 16.38
C ASN A 449 -2.26 -22.51 16.46
N LEU A 450 -2.99 -22.48 15.34
CA LEU A 450 -4.37 -22.01 15.23
C LEU A 450 -5.34 -23.19 15.31
N ASP A 451 -6.64 -22.89 15.42
CA ASP A 451 -7.68 -23.92 15.35
C ASP A 451 -7.71 -24.58 13.95
N ALA A 452 -8.03 -25.87 13.88
CA ALA A 452 -8.13 -26.60 12.61
C ALA A 452 -9.23 -26.04 11.67
N GLU A 453 -10.23 -25.36 12.23
CA GLU A 453 -11.33 -24.70 11.49
C GLU A 453 -11.04 -23.22 11.17
N PHE A 454 -9.84 -22.70 11.48
CA PHE A 454 -9.52 -21.26 11.35
C PHE A 454 -9.68 -20.69 9.93
N PHE A 455 -9.41 -21.48 8.88
CA PHE A 455 -9.51 -21.05 7.48
C PHE A 455 -10.81 -21.52 6.80
N ASP A 456 -11.92 -21.62 7.52
CA ASP A 456 -13.17 -22.06 6.90
C ASP A 456 -13.79 -21.00 5.97
N CYS A 457 -14.51 -21.48 4.94
CA CYS A 457 -15.07 -20.72 3.81
C CYS A 457 -14.08 -19.98 2.88
N PRO A 458 -13.08 -20.65 2.28
CA PRO A 458 -12.32 -20.06 1.18
C PRO A 458 -13.14 -19.94 -0.12
N LEU A 459 -13.00 -18.82 -0.83
CA LEU A 459 -13.51 -18.65 -2.19
C LEU A 459 -12.71 -19.54 -3.15
N ALA A 460 -13.39 -20.39 -3.92
CA ALA A 460 -12.71 -21.48 -4.62
C ALA A 460 -13.01 -21.54 -6.14
N PHE A 461 -11.94 -21.47 -6.95
CA PHE A 461 -11.97 -21.40 -8.41
C PHE A 461 -11.21 -22.56 -9.05
N LEU A 462 -11.74 -23.12 -10.14
CA LEU A 462 -11.09 -24.17 -10.94
C LEU A 462 -10.63 -23.59 -12.28
N ARG A 463 -9.41 -23.93 -12.72
CA ARG A 463 -8.81 -23.48 -13.97
C ARG A 463 -8.21 -24.67 -14.71
N LEU A 464 -8.72 -24.95 -15.90
CA LEU A 464 -8.14 -25.91 -16.84
C LEU A 464 -7.15 -25.16 -17.73
N LEU A 465 -5.96 -25.71 -18.00
CA LEU A 465 -4.94 -25.11 -18.85
C LEU A 465 -4.46 -26.12 -19.89
N HIS A 466 -4.26 -25.64 -21.11
CA HIS A 466 -3.65 -26.38 -22.23
C HIS A 466 -2.49 -25.55 -22.80
N TYR A 467 -1.36 -26.22 -23.01
CA TYR A 467 -0.15 -25.66 -23.61
C TYR A 467 0.12 -26.36 -24.95
N PRO A 468 0.18 -25.63 -26.07
CA PRO A 468 0.31 -26.23 -27.39
C PRO A 468 1.67 -26.90 -27.59
N GLY A 469 1.67 -28.04 -28.28
CA GLY A 469 2.89 -28.79 -28.59
C GLY A 469 3.67 -28.27 -29.79
N GLU A 470 3.00 -27.66 -30.76
CA GLU A 470 3.62 -27.04 -31.92
C GLU A 470 3.95 -25.56 -31.61
N ILE A 471 5.21 -25.18 -31.86
CA ILE A 471 5.73 -23.81 -31.69
C ILE A 471 6.05 -23.29 -33.10
N ASN A 472 5.50 -22.15 -33.50
CA ASN A 472 5.85 -21.55 -34.79
C ASN A 472 7.27 -20.97 -34.76
N GLU A 473 7.90 -20.80 -35.92
CA GLU A 473 9.20 -20.07 -36.02
C GLU A 473 9.12 -18.62 -35.49
N SER A 474 7.92 -18.03 -35.43
CA SER A 474 7.67 -16.71 -34.81
C SER A 474 7.62 -16.70 -33.28
N ASP A 475 7.47 -17.87 -32.67
CA ASP A 475 7.26 -18.07 -31.23
C ASP A 475 8.45 -18.80 -30.57
N ASP A 476 9.57 -18.93 -31.30
CA ASP A 476 10.84 -19.46 -30.79
C ASP A 476 11.32 -18.65 -29.56
N GLY A 477 11.49 -19.34 -28.44
CA GLY A 477 11.81 -18.76 -27.14
C GLY A 477 10.63 -18.17 -26.34
N ASN A 478 9.38 -18.27 -26.82
CA ASN A 478 8.20 -17.87 -26.05
C ASN A 478 7.82 -18.90 -24.97
N TYR A 479 7.08 -18.48 -23.94
CA TYR A 479 6.70 -19.32 -22.80
C TYR A 479 5.29 -19.91 -22.96
N GLY A 480 5.10 -21.13 -22.47
CA GLY A 480 3.80 -21.74 -22.22
C GLY A 480 2.98 -20.86 -21.26
N ALA A 481 3.60 -20.47 -20.15
CA ALA A 481 3.16 -19.39 -19.27
C ALA A 481 4.40 -18.73 -18.67
N SER A 482 4.47 -17.40 -18.68
CA SER A 482 5.63 -16.63 -18.21
C SER A 482 5.82 -16.71 -16.68
N ALA A 483 6.96 -16.19 -16.21
CA ALA A 483 7.31 -16.19 -14.80
C ALA A 483 6.30 -15.40 -13.94
N HIS A 484 5.63 -16.08 -13.02
CA HIS A 484 4.67 -15.48 -12.08
C HIS A 484 4.59 -16.24 -10.75
N SER A 485 3.90 -15.66 -9.78
CA SER A 485 3.47 -16.30 -8.54
C SER A 485 1.94 -16.32 -8.50
N ASP A 486 1.36 -17.35 -7.90
CA ASP A 486 -0.09 -17.43 -7.73
C ASP A 486 -0.63 -16.39 -6.73
N TYR A 487 -1.92 -16.07 -6.91
CA TYR A 487 -2.74 -15.32 -5.97
C TYR A 487 -3.62 -16.31 -5.19
N GLY A 488 -3.78 -16.07 -3.88
CA GLY A 488 -4.63 -16.86 -2.99
C GLY A 488 -3.91 -17.30 -1.71
N ILE A 489 -4.55 -18.18 -0.94
CA ILE A 489 -3.94 -18.87 0.22
C ILE A 489 -3.28 -20.18 -0.23
N LEU A 490 -3.91 -20.92 -1.14
CA LEU A 490 -3.45 -22.24 -1.59
C LEU A 490 -3.91 -22.53 -3.02
N THR A 491 -2.99 -23.03 -3.86
CA THR A 491 -3.30 -23.64 -5.17
C THR A 491 -3.05 -25.14 -5.07
N LEU A 492 -4.00 -25.96 -5.54
CA LEU A 492 -3.77 -27.38 -5.83
C LEU A 492 -3.58 -27.53 -7.35
N LEU A 493 -2.45 -28.07 -7.80
CA LEU A 493 -2.11 -28.14 -9.23
C LEU A 493 -1.80 -29.57 -9.68
N ALA A 494 -2.73 -30.15 -10.44
CA ALA A 494 -2.53 -31.44 -11.09
C ALA A 494 -1.95 -31.28 -12.50
N THR A 495 -1.11 -32.24 -12.90
CA THR A 495 -0.43 -32.30 -14.20
C THR A 495 -0.62 -33.66 -14.87
N ASP A 496 -0.56 -33.70 -16.19
CA ASP A 496 -0.61 -34.92 -17.01
C ASP A 496 0.72 -35.70 -17.06
N GLY A 497 1.70 -35.32 -16.22
CA GLY A 497 3.04 -35.89 -16.20
C GLY A 497 4.00 -35.37 -17.30
N ILE A 498 3.54 -34.53 -18.24
CA ILE A 498 4.43 -33.91 -19.23
C ILE A 498 5.29 -32.83 -18.54
N PRO A 499 6.63 -32.92 -18.61
CA PRO A 499 7.52 -31.92 -18.01
C PRO A 499 7.41 -30.56 -18.70
N GLY A 500 7.95 -29.52 -18.08
CA GLY A 500 8.03 -28.18 -18.65
C GLY A 500 7.54 -27.06 -17.75
N LEU A 501 6.96 -27.34 -16.58
CA LEU A 501 6.94 -26.32 -15.53
C LEU A 501 8.31 -26.25 -14.86
N GLN A 502 8.75 -25.03 -14.58
CA GLN A 502 9.99 -24.71 -13.90
C GLN A 502 9.73 -23.75 -12.74
N ILE A 503 10.50 -23.90 -11.67
CA ILE A 503 10.44 -22.98 -10.51
C ILE A 503 11.77 -22.28 -10.29
N CYS A 504 11.72 -21.10 -9.70
CA CYS A 504 12.89 -20.30 -9.39
C CYS A 504 13.24 -20.37 -7.90
N LYS A 505 14.15 -21.31 -7.54
CA LYS A 505 14.67 -21.50 -6.17
C LYS A 505 15.08 -20.21 -5.46
N GLU A 506 15.64 -19.27 -6.23
CA GLU A 506 16.11 -17.99 -5.73
C GLU A 506 15.57 -16.87 -6.62
N LYS A 507 14.30 -16.50 -6.40
CA LYS A 507 13.58 -15.45 -7.15
C LYS A 507 14.36 -14.14 -7.35
N ASP A 508 15.21 -13.78 -6.39
CA ASP A 508 15.98 -12.53 -6.33
C ASP A 508 17.42 -12.66 -6.91
N ARG A 509 17.87 -13.89 -7.24
CA ARG A 509 19.19 -14.16 -7.84
C ARG A 509 19.12 -13.97 -9.35
N HIS A 510 20.17 -13.42 -9.95
CA HIS A 510 20.29 -13.32 -11.41
C HIS A 510 21.63 -13.85 -11.95
N PRO A 511 21.64 -14.62 -13.06
CA PRO A 511 20.47 -15.17 -13.75
C PRO A 511 19.64 -16.07 -12.81
N GLN A 512 18.32 -15.96 -12.93
CA GLN A 512 17.39 -16.75 -12.14
C GLN A 512 17.64 -18.23 -12.44
N LEU A 513 17.88 -19.02 -11.39
CA LEU A 513 18.06 -20.45 -11.52
C LEU A 513 16.67 -21.09 -11.68
N TRP A 514 16.45 -21.67 -12.84
CA TRP A 514 15.22 -22.39 -13.19
C TRP A 514 15.55 -23.88 -13.26
N GLU A 515 14.80 -24.69 -12.52
CA GLU A 515 14.91 -26.15 -12.53
C GLU A 515 13.60 -26.75 -13.06
N ASP A 516 13.69 -27.82 -13.85
CA ASP A 516 12.51 -28.56 -14.34
C ASP A 516 11.84 -29.33 -13.20
N VAL A 517 10.52 -29.19 -13.11
CA VAL A 517 9.73 -29.62 -11.97
C VAL A 517 8.65 -30.60 -12.42
N HIS A 518 8.65 -31.78 -11.79
CA HIS A 518 7.74 -32.88 -12.15
C HIS A 518 6.40 -32.87 -11.39
N HIS A 519 6.26 -32.17 -10.25
CA HIS A 519 4.98 -31.85 -9.57
C HIS A 519 5.08 -30.50 -8.82
N ILE A 520 3.96 -29.82 -8.53
CA ILE A 520 3.89 -28.34 -8.46
C ILE A 520 2.90 -27.85 -7.40
N ASP A 521 3.29 -26.89 -6.55
CA ASP A 521 2.63 -26.81 -5.23
C ASP A 521 2.45 -25.41 -4.56
N GLY A 522 3.01 -24.28 -5.05
CA GLY A 522 2.81 -22.99 -4.34
C GLY A 522 3.51 -21.70 -4.84
N SER A 523 3.85 -20.77 -3.92
CA SER A 523 4.06 -19.33 -4.19
C SER A 523 5.47 -18.86 -4.64
N THR A 524 6.35 -19.79 -4.98
CA THR A 524 7.63 -19.48 -5.65
C THR A 524 7.39 -19.03 -7.10
N LEU A 525 8.24 -18.15 -7.64
CA LEU A 525 8.20 -17.75 -9.05
C LEU A 525 8.29 -18.98 -9.95
N HIS A 526 7.24 -19.26 -10.72
CA HIS A 526 7.16 -20.41 -11.61
C HIS A 526 6.77 -19.99 -13.04
N ARG A 527 7.14 -20.81 -14.02
CA ARG A 527 6.84 -20.62 -15.44
C ARG A 527 6.63 -21.97 -16.13
N VAL A 528 5.95 -21.99 -17.26
CA VAL A 528 5.91 -23.15 -18.16
C VAL A 528 6.70 -22.83 -19.42
N VAL A 529 7.74 -23.61 -19.72
CA VAL A 529 8.47 -23.58 -21.00
C VAL A 529 7.78 -24.51 -22.01
N ALA A 530 7.83 -24.15 -23.29
CA ALA A 530 7.28 -24.99 -24.35
C ALA A 530 8.27 -26.11 -24.70
N VAL A 531 7.87 -27.37 -24.48
CA VAL A 531 8.74 -28.57 -24.58
C VAL A 531 8.59 -29.35 -25.90
N GLY A 532 7.98 -28.74 -26.93
CA GLY A 532 7.69 -29.41 -28.20
C GLY A 532 6.68 -30.56 -28.09
N LYS A 533 5.87 -30.56 -27.02
CA LYS A 533 4.81 -31.53 -26.74
C LYS A 533 3.62 -30.82 -26.11
N GLU A 534 2.44 -31.27 -26.49
CA GLU A 534 1.17 -30.87 -25.91
C GLU A 534 1.14 -31.24 -24.41
N ARG A 535 0.59 -30.35 -23.58
CA ARG A 535 0.57 -30.51 -22.12
C ARG A 535 -0.71 -29.92 -21.52
N TYR A 536 -1.25 -30.58 -20.50
CA TYR A 536 -2.43 -30.15 -19.75
C TYR A 536 -2.12 -29.97 -18.27
N SER A 537 -2.86 -29.07 -17.62
CA SER A 537 -2.79 -28.88 -16.16
C SER A 537 -4.13 -28.40 -15.62
N VAL A 538 -4.38 -28.70 -14.35
CA VAL A 538 -5.64 -28.35 -13.65
C VAL A 538 -5.27 -27.69 -12.34
N ALA A 539 -5.44 -26.37 -12.27
CA ALA A 539 -5.18 -25.56 -11.09
C ALA A 539 -6.48 -25.25 -10.35
N PHE A 540 -6.50 -25.44 -9.04
CA PHE A 540 -7.63 -25.16 -8.17
C PHE A 540 -7.21 -24.21 -7.04
N PHE A 541 -7.76 -23.01 -7.04
CA PHE A 541 -7.36 -21.88 -6.18
C PHE A 541 -8.29 -21.74 -4.99
N LEU A 542 -7.74 -21.39 -3.84
CA LEU A 542 -8.44 -21.14 -2.58
C LEU A 542 -8.02 -19.77 -2.04
N ASP A 543 -8.91 -18.79 -2.17
CA ASP A 543 -8.74 -17.41 -1.74
C ASP A 543 -9.44 -17.17 -0.38
N PRO A 544 -9.05 -16.15 0.41
CA PRO A 544 -9.77 -15.79 1.63
C PRO A 544 -11.17 -15.24 1.29
N ASP A 545 -12.12 -15.42 2.21
CA ASP A 545 -13.34 -14.61 2.22
C ASP A 545 -12.97 -13.13 2.50
N PRO A 546 -13.41 -12.15 1.67
CA PRO A 546 -13.15 -10.73 1.89
C PRO A 546 -13.59 -10.21 3.28
N ASP A 547 -14.69 -10.73 3.82
CA ASP A 547 -15.21 -10.31 5.13
C ASP A 547 -14.41 -10.92 6.28
N PHE A 548 -13.83 -12.12 6.10
CA PHE A 548 -12.96 -12.75 7.09
C PHE A 548 -11.71 -11.91 7.38
N VAL A 549 -11.12 -11.32 6.33
CA VAL A 549 -9.94 -10.43 6.44
C VAL A 549 -10.26 -9.16 7.23
N MET A 550 -11.49 -8.63 7.11
CA MET A 550 -11.93 -7.42 7.81
C MET A 550 -12.41 -7.69 9.25
N GLY A 551 -13.06 -8.83 9.48
CA GLY A 551 -13.68 -9.16 10.77
C GLY A 551 -12.71 -9.65 11.85
N HIS A 552 -11.89 -10.66 11.56
CA HIS A 552 -11.18 -11.40 12.61
C HIS A 552 -9.98 -10.67 13.23
N VAL A 553 -9.41 -9.69 12.53
CA VAL A 553 -8.37 -8.79 13.09
C VAL A 553 -8.91 -7.96 14.27
N CYS A 554 -10.23 -7.67 14.30
CA CYS A 554 -10.86 -7.02 15.45
C CYS A 554 -11.25 -7.98 16.59
N PHE A 555 -11.57 -9.25 16.28
CA PHE A 555 -12.28 -10.11 17.24
C PHE A 555 -11.37 -10.75 18.31
N LEU A 556 -10.12 -11.07 17.97
CA LEU A 556 -9.17 -11.72 18.89
C LEU A 556 -8.66 -10.82 20.03
N LEU A 557 -8.94 -9.51 20.00
CA LEU A 557 -8.52 -8.55 21.02
C LEU A 557 -9.54 -8.32 22.15
N CYS A 558 -10.76 -8.88 22.05
CA CYS A 558 -11.89 -8.48 22.90
C CYS A 558 -12.67 -9.65 23.54
N LYS A 559 -12.21 -10.14 24.70
CA LYS A 559 -13.10 -10.71 25.73
C LYS A 559 -12.76 -10.14 27.12
N PRO A 560 -13.75 -9.66 27.91
CA PRO A 560 -13.50 -8.94 29.15
C PRO A 560 -13.44 -9.85 30.38
N SER A 561 -12.58 -9.47 31.34
CA SER A 561 -12.60 -9.98 32.72
C SER A 561 -13.12 -8.88 33.66
N TYR A 562 -13.91 -9.28 34.67
CA TYR A 562 -14.72 -8.37 35.50
C TYR A 562 -14.12 -8.16 36.90
N ARG A 563 -14.62 -7.14 37.63
CA ARG A 563 -14.28 -6.69 39.01
C ARG A 563 -13.01 -5.83 39.13
N GLY A 564 -12.96 -4.82 40.01
CA GLY A 564 -14.02 -4.26 40.87
C GLY A 564 -13.51 -3.21 41.87
N ASP A 565 -14.41 -2.30 42.27
CA ASP A 565 -14.48 -1.42 43.46
C ASP A 565 -13.20 -0.81 44.11
N ALA A 566 -13.16 0.54 44.23
CA ALA A 566 -13.25 1.28 45.52
C ALA A 566 -12.58 2.69 45.50
N ASP A 567 -13.26 3.68 46.13
CA ASP A 567 -12.74 4.82 46.93
C ASP A 567 -11.72 5.85 46.34
N ALA A 568 -11.65 7.13 46.77
CA ALA A 568 -12.58 8.05 47.49
C ALA A 568 -12.06 9.53 47.43
N ASP A 569 -12.91 10.48 47.84
CA ASP A 569 -12.63 11.91 48.17
C ASP A 569 -12.08 12.89 47.08
N GLY A 570 -12.34 14.21 47.15
CA GLY A 570 -13.27 14.94 48.02
C GLY A 570 -13.15 16.49 48.03
N GLY A 571 -14.25 17.21 47.72
CA GLY A 571 -14.47 18.65 48.00
C GLY A 571 -13.88 19.70 47.01
N GLY A 572 -14.39 20.94 46.91
CA GLY A 572 -15.66 21.47 47.46
C GLY A 572 -15.83 23.02 47.49
N GLY A 573 -16.65 23.59 46.58
CA GLY A 573 -17.24 24.97 46.69
C GLY A 573 -16.39 26.16 46.19
N SER A 574 -16.90 27.40 46.07
CA SER A 574 -18.30 27.91 46.14
C SER A 574 -18.43 29.39 45.66
N SER A 575 -19.62 29.78 45.14
CA SER A 575 -20.09 31.16 44.83
C SER A 575 -19.41 31.91 43.64
N SER A 576 -20.04 32.91 42.97
CA SER A 576 -21.31 33.62 43.19
C SER A 576 -22.05 34.02 41.86
N LYS A 577 -23.35 34.35 41.93
CA LYS A 577 -24.31 34.68 40.83
C LYS A 577 -25.54 35.44 41.41
N PRO A 578 -26.57 35.91 40.63
CA PRO A 578 -26.63 36.17 39.18
C PRO A 578 -26.52 37.68 38.80
N PRO A 579 -27.54 38.60 38.73
CA PRO A 579 -29.00 38.51 38.92
C PRO A 579 -29.92 39.20 37.83
N LEU A 580 -30.77 38.43 37.12
CA LEU A 580 -32.13 38.84 36.63
C LEU A 580 -32.23 39.92 35.50
N ARG A 581 -33.29 40.11 34.67
CA ARG A 581 -34.62 39.47 34.37
C ARG A 581 -35.10 40.02 32.99
N GLN A 582 -36.17 39.58 32.27
CA GLN A 582 -37.32 38.75 32.62
C GLN A 582 -37.95 38.00 31.40
N LYS A 583 -38.09 36.68 31.54
CA LYS A 583 -39.16 35.77 31.03
C LYS A 583 -40.15 36.26 29.94
N ARG A 584 -40.37 35.41 28.92
CA ARG A 584 -41.60 34.57 28.84
C ARG A 584 -41.46 33.32 27.94
N ASN A 585 -41.78 32.17 28.54
CA ASN A 585 -42.17 30.88 27.94
C ASN A 585 -43.60 30.58 28.53
N PRO A 586 -44.38 29.52 28.18
CA PRO A 586 -43.91 28.18 27.74
C PRO A 586 -44.79 27.38 26.72
N ALA A 587 -44.35 26.14 26.43
CA ALA A 587 -45.17 24.92 26.18
C ALA A 587 -45.95 24.80 24.84
N MET A 588 -46.08 23.63 24.18
CA MET A 588 -45.50 22.27 24.32
C MET A 588 -45.18 21.75 22.89
N ALA A 589 -43.99 21.22 22.57
CA ALA A 589 -43.35 19.94 22.95
C ALA A 589 -43.67 18.78 21.98
N GLY A 590 -42.69 18.48 21.11
CA GLY A 590 -42.60 17.34 20.17
C GLY A 590 -41.17 17.35 19.61
N GLY A 591 -40.48 16.20 19.60
CA GLY A 591 -39.00 16.16 19.57
C GLY A 591 -38.35 16.01 18.19
N GLY A 592 -37.25 16.72 17.99
CA GLY A 592 -36.25 16.53 16.93
C GLY A 592 -34.88 17.04 17.43
N GLY A 593 -33.78 16.41 17.04
CA GLY A 593 -32.45 16.73 17.54
C GLY A 593 -31.93 18.09 17.05
N GLY A 594 -31.34 18.89 17.94
CA GLY A 594 -30.72 20.17 17.58
C GLY A 594 -29.26 19.99 17.17
N GLY A 595 -28.93 20.29 15.91
CA GLY A 595 -27.55 20.47 15.47
C GLY A 595 -26.95 21.78 16.00
N ASN A 596 -25.61 21.81 16.13
CA ASN A 596 -24.90 23.07 16.38
C ASN A 596 -24.88 23.91 15.09
N ARG A 597 -25.04 25.23 15.22
CA ARG A 597 -24.99 26.15 14.08
C ARG A 597 -23.54 26.49 13.74
N LEU A 598 -23.15 26.28 12.49
CA LEU A 598 -21.83 26.65 12.00
C LEU A 598 -21.86 28.02 11.31
N ASP A 599 -21.08 28.98 11.84
CA ASP A 599 -20.88 30.29 11.21
C ASP A 599 -19.57 30.24 10.40
N LEU A 600 -19.69 30.11 9.07
CA LEU A 600 -18.55 30.04 8.14
C LEU A 600 -18.02 31.43 7.75
N PRO A 601 -16.71 31.57 7.44
CA PRO A 601 -16.15 32.84 6.96
C PRO A 601 -16.73 33.26 5.60
N VAL A 602 -16.84 34.58 5.38
CA VAL A 602 -17.30 35.17 4.11
C VAL A 602 -16.21 36.06 3.54
N VAL A 603 -15.88 35.86 2.26
CA VAL A 603 -14.83 36.56 1.52
C VAL A 603 -15.46 37.44 0.43
N ASP A 604 -15.15 38.73 0.45
CA ASP A 604 -15.57 39.68 -0.59
C ASP A 604 -14.51 39.79 -1.70
N LEU A 605 -14.80 39.27 -2.90
CA LEU A 605 -13.88 39.38 -4.03
C LEU A 605 -13.81 40.79 -4.62
N ALA A 606 -14.81 41.64 -4.39
CA ALA A 606 -14.83 43.03 -4.82
C ALA A 606 -14.12 43.99 -3.84
N SER A 607 -13.50 43.47 -2.77
CA SER A 607 -12.65 44.23 -1.86
C SER A 607 -11.63 45.09 -2.63
N SER A 608 -11.54 46.37 -2.24
CA SER A 608 -10.52 47.30 -2.73
C SER A 608 -9.13 47.06 -2.13
N ASP A 609 -9.03 46.18 -1.11
CA ASP A 609 -7.78 45.68 -0.56
C ASP A 609 -7.63 44.17 -0.84
N PRO A 610 -6.80 43.77 -1.82
CA PRO A 610 -6.50 42.38 -2.09
C PRO A 610 -5.75 41.65 -0.97
N ARG A 611 -5.03 42.36 -0.09
CA ARG A 611 -4.29 41.74 1.04
C ARG A 611 -5.25 41.34 2.14
N ALA A 612 -6.18 42.22 2.53
CA ALA A 612 -7.24 41.88 3.48
C ALA A 612 -8.15 40.74 2.96
N ALA A 613 -8.39 40.67 1.64
CA ALA A 613 -9.09 39.55 1.02
C ALA A 613 -8.28 38.25 1.06
N ALA A 614 -6.98 38.30 0.76
CA ALA A 614 -6.08 37.15 0.84
C ALA A 614 -5.91 36.64 2.28
N GLU A 615 -5.81 37.51 3.29
CA GLU A 615 -5.77 37.13 4.70
C GLU A 615 -7.08 36.47 5.16
N SER A 616 -8.23 37.00 4.71
CA SER A 616 -9.55 36.39 4.97
C SER A 616 -9.66 34.98 4.39
N ILE A 617 -9.21 34.76 3.15
CA ILE A 617 -9.10 33.42 2.53
C ILE A 617 -8.15 32.54 3.34
N ARG A 618 -6.95 33.03 3.68
CA ARG A 618 -5.94 32.29 4.46
C ARG A 618 -6.51 31.74 5.74
N LYS A 619 -7.22 32.60 6.49
CA LYS A 619 -7.85 32.26 7.76
C LYS A 619 -8.85 31.13 7.56
N ALA A 620 -9.73 31.23 6.57
CA ALA A 620 -10.74 30.23 6.35
C ALA A 620 -10.20 28.88 5.88
N CYS A 621 -9.29 28.87 4.91
CA CYS A 621 -8.61 27.67 4.42
C CYS A 621 -7.91 26.89 5.56
N VAL A 622 -7.42 27.60 6.59
CA VAL A 622 -6.75 27.00 7.76
C VAL A 622 -7.72 26.60 8.88
N GLU A 623 -8.73 27.41 9.20
CA GLU A 623 -9.62 27.18 10.35
C GLU A 623 -10.82 26.27 10.06
N SER A 624 -11.31 26.24 8.83
CA SER A 624 -12.52 25.50 8.44
C SER A 624 -12.39 24.73 7.13
N GLY A 625 -11.44 25.15 6.26
CA GLY A 625 -11.37 24.78 4.85
C GLY A 625 -12.52 25.37 4.00
N PHE A 626 -13.75 25.39 4.54
CA PHE A 626 -14.90 26.13 4.01
C PHE A 626 -14.77 27.66 4.23
N PHE A 627 -14.95 28.45 3.17
CA PHE A 627 -15.41 29.85 3.17
C PHE A 627 -16.40 30.11 2.03
N TYR A 628 -17.36 30.97 2.31
CA TYR A 628 -18.24 31.54 1.30
C TYR A 628 -17.64 32.75 0.60
N VAL A 629 -18.15 33.02 -0.60
CA VAL A 629 -17.66 34.06 -1.50
C VAL A 629 -18.80 34.98 -1.91
N VAL A 630 -18.63 36.30 -1.74
CA VAL A 630 -19.59 37.34 -2.14
C VAL A 630 -18.97 38.31 -3.15
N ASN A 631 -19.84 39.04 -3.87
CA ASN A 631 -19.47 39.97 -4.95
C ASN A 631 -18.54 39.34 -6.03
N HIS A 632 -18.72 38.03 -6.27
CA HIS A 632 -17.87 37.21 -7.12
C HIS A 632 -17.91 37.56 -8.61
N GLY A 633 -18.93 38.30 -9.07
CA GLY A 633 -19.05 38.79 -10.45
C GLY A 633 -19.83 37.87 -11.39
N VAL A 634 -20.35 36.73 -10.91
CA VAL A 634 -21.35 35.94 -11.65
C VAL A 634 -22.71 36.63 -11.49
N GLU A 635 -23.40 36.90 -12.60
CA GLU A 635 -24.71 37.55 -12.61
C GLU A 635 -25.77 36.71 -11.86
N GLU A 636 -26.54 37.32 -10.96
CA GLU A 636 -27.63 36.65 -10.24
C GLU A 636 -28.68 36.05 -11.21
N GLY A 637 -28.96 36.75 -12.31
CA GLY A 637 -29.80 36.24 -13.38
C GLY A 637 -29.20 35.04 -14.11
N LEU A 638 -27.86 34.94 -14.23
CA LEU A 638 -27.20 33.76 -14.81
C LEU A 638 -27.28 32.55 -13.90
N LEU A 639 -27.16 32.71 -12.57
CA LEU A 639 -27.40 31.64 -11.61
C LEU A 639 -28.86 31.15 -11.65
N LYS A 640 -29.82 32.07 -11.78
CA LYS A 640 -31.25 31.71 -11.94
C LYS A 640 -31.51 30.99 -13.27
N ARG A 641 -30.88 31.41 -14.37
CA ARG A 641 -30.93 30.70 -15.66
C ARG A 641 -30.31 29.30 -15.55
N LEU A 642 -29.14 29.18 -14.90
CA LEU A 642 -28.44 27.90 -14.69
C LEU A 642 -29.34 26.86 -14.02
N PHE A 643 -29.97 27.19 -12.89
CA PHE A 643 -30.86 26.26 -12.21
C PHE A 643 -32.14 25.97 -12.99
N ALA A 644 -32.72 26.96 -13.67
CA ALA A 644 -33.90 26.75 -14.52
C ALA A 644 -33.61 25.81 -15.72
N GLU A 645 -32.48 25.97 -16.41
CA GLU A 645 -32.07 25.06 -17.49
C GLU A 645 -31.64 23.68 -16.95
N SER A 646 -31.05 23.62 -15.74
CA SER A 646 -30.73 22.34 -15.09
C SER A 646 -31.99 21.56 -14.70
N SER A 647 -33.01 22.23 -14.17
CA SER A 647 -34.33 21.65 -13.82
C SER A 647 -34.97 21.03 -15.06
N LYS A 648 -35.14 21.84 -16.13
CA LYS A 648 -35.70 21.37 -17.43
C LYS A 648 -34.98 20.17 -18.03
N PHE A 649 -33.69 19.99 -17.76
CA PHE A 649 -32.94 18.81 -18.20
C PHE A 649 -33.25 17.57 -17.34
N PHE A 650 -33.25 17.71 -16.01
CA PHE A 650 -33.55 16.59 -15.12
C PHE A 650 -35.05 16.20 -15.13
N GLU A 651 -35.94 17.12 -15.51
CA GLU A 651 -37.37 16.88 -15.83
C GLU A 651 -37.60 16.05 -17.12
N LEU A 652 -36.56 15.81 -17.95
CA LEU A 652 -36.72 15.00 -19.16
C LEU A 652 -36.97 13.52 -18.82
N PRO A 653 -37.72 12.78 -19.68
CA PRO A 653 -37.86 11.32 -19.59
C PRO A 653 -36.51 10.62 -19.44
N MET A 654 -36.48 9.52 -18.68
CA MET A 654 -35.23 8.79 -18.41
C MET A 654 -34.57 8.30 -19.70
N GLU A 655 -35.35 7.95 -20.72
CA GLU A 655 -34.90 7.61 -22.06
C GLU A 655 -34.16 8.77 -22.73
N GLU A 656 -34.73 9.99 -22.71
CA GLU A 656 -34.09 11.21 -23.23
C GLU A 656 -32.76 11.48 -22.49
N LYS A 657 -32.76 11.44 -21.15
CA LYS A 657 -31.55 11.67 -20.33
C LYS A 657 -30.47 10.62 -20.60
N MET A 658 -30.85 9.35 -20.75
CA MET A 658 -29.94 8.24 -21.02
C MET A 658 -29.38 8.21 -22.45
N THR A 659 -29.96 8.95 -23.42
CA THR A 659 -29.28 9.16 -24.72
C THR A 659 -27.93 9.86 -24.58
N LEU A 660 -27.79 10.71 -23.54
CA LEU A 660 -26.58 11.46 -23.23
C LEU A 660 -25.75 10.79 -22.12
N ARG A 661 -25.92 9.47 -21.87
CA ARG A 661 -25.24 8.74 -20.80
C ARG A 661 -23.73 8.95 -20.83
N ARG A 662 -23.11 9.09 -19.65
CA ARG A 662 -21.70 9.44 -19.45
C ARG A 662 -20.76 8.62 -20.33
N ASN A 663 -20.06 9.29 -21.23
CA ASN A 663 -19.15 8.69 -22.21
C ASN A 663 -17.77 8.34 -21.61
N SER A 664 -16.91 7.70 -22.41
CA SER A 664 -15.54 7.29 -22.04
C SER A 664 -14.60 8.44 -21.66
N ASN A 665 -14.95 9.70 -22.00
CA ASN A 665 -14.22 10.89 -21.57
C ASN A 665 -14.73 11.45 -20.23
N HIS A 666 -15.70 10.77 -19.58
CA HIS A 666 -16.45 11.24 -18.41
C HIS A 666 -17.26 12.52 -18.66
N ARG A 667 -18.05 12.58 -19.75
CA ARG A 667 -18.99 13.67 -20.06
C ARG A 667 -20.41 13.15 -20.29
N GLY A 668 -21.42 13.89 -19.87
CA GLY A 668 -22.83 13.52 -20.00
C GLY A 668 -23.48 13.05 -18.70
N TYR A 669 -24.65 12.43 -18.85
CA TYR A 669 -25.59 12.09 -17.78
C TYR A 669 -25.22 10.82 -16.98
N THR A 670 -25.45 10.85 -15.67
CA THR A 670 -25.31 9.73 -14.74
C THR A 670 -26.59 9.64 -13.89
N PRO A 671 -27.36 8.53 -13.97
CA PRO A 671 -28.64 8.37 -13.28
C PRO A 671 -28.48 8.13 -11.76
N PRO A 672 -29.59 8.13 -10.98
CA PRO A 672 -29.60 7.74 -9.57
C PRO A 672 -28.90 6.40 -9.31
N TYR A 673 -28.29 6.27 -8.13
CA TYR A 673 -27.57 5.08 -7.65
C TYR A 673 -26.34 4.64 -8.47
N ALA A 674 -26.07 5.22 -9.64
CA ALA A 674 -24.93 4.88 -10.49
C ALA A 674 -23.56 5.39 -9.97
N GLU A 675 -23.53 5.96 -8.77
CA GLU A 675 -22.31 6.31 -8.04
C GLU A 675 -22.43 5.91 -6.57
N LYS A 676 -21.40 5.25 -6.02
CA LYS A 676 -21.36 4.84 -4.62
C LYS A 676 -20.12 5.43 -3.95
N LEU A 677 -20.26 6.66 -3.42
CA LEU A 677 -19.15 7.41 -2.83
C LEU A 677 -18.68 6.83 -1.48
N ASP A 678 -19.55 6.10 -0.77
CA ASP A 678 -19.18 5.26 0.37
C ASP A 678 -19.37 3.78 0.01
N PRO A 679 -18.28 3.03 -0.26
CA PRO A 679 -18.35 1.59 -0.53
C PRO A 679 -18.95 0.76 0.61
N SER A 680 -18.89 1.24 1.85
CA SER A 680 -19.46 0.56 3.03
C SER A 680 -20.96 0.85 3.25
N SER A 681 -21.54 1.77 2.47
CA SER A 681 -22.97 2.03 2.48
C SER A 681 -23.77 0.77 2.13
N LYS A 682 -24.85 0.51 2.88
CA LYS A 682 -25.77 -0.62 2.64
C LYS A 682 -26.66 -0.45 1.39
N PHE A 683 -26.71 0.75 0.82
CA PHE A 683 -27.56 1.08 -0.34
C PHE A 683 -26.84 0.79 -1.66
N GLU A 684 -27.58 0.68 -2.77
CA GLU A 684 -27.00 0.41 -4.09
C GLU A 684 -26.08 1.54 -4.56
N GLY A 685 -26.44 2.80 -4.28
CA GLY A 685 -25.59 3.97 -4.46
C GLY A 685 -26.20 5.24 -3.84
N ASP A 686 -25.59 6.38 -4.15
CA ASP A 686 -26.03 7.72 -3.73
C ASP A 686 -27.36 8.10 -4.41
N LEU A 687 -28.25 8.74 -3.65
CA LEU A 687 -29.55 9.24 -4.12
C LEU A 687 -29.41 10.61 -4.84
N LYS A 688 -28.75 10.61 -6.00
CA LYS A 688 -28.56 11.79 -6.88
C LYS A 688 -28.45 11.40 -8.35
N GLU A 689 -28.94 12.24 -9.24
CA GLU A 689 -28.55 12.22 -10.65
C GLU A 689 -27.62 13.39 -10.97
N SER A 690 -26.77 13.25 -11.99
CA SER A 690 -25.83 14.32 -12.36
C SER A 690 -25.49 14.38 -13.85
N PHE A 691 -25.03 15.55 -14.31
CA PHE A 691 -24.57 15.76 -15.68
C PHE A 691 -23.19 16.42 -15.68
N TYR A 692 -22.24 15.83 -16.40
CA TYR A 692 -20.83 16.25 -16.47
C TYR A 692 -20.53 17.01 -17.77
N ILE A 693 -20.07 18.25 -17.63
CA ILE A 693 -19.48 19.07 -18.69
C ILE A 693 -18.01 19.33 -18.31
N GLY A 694 -17.10 19.28 -19.28
CA GLY A 694 -15.68 19.52 -19.06
C GLY A 694 -15.23 20.93 -19.46
N PRO A 695 -13.95 21.09 -19.84
CA PRO A 695 -13.43 22.34 -20.36
C PRO A 695 -14.21 22.82 -21.59
N ILE A 696 -14.32 24.14 -21.71
CA ILE A 696 -14.95 24.86 -22.82
C ILE A 696 -13.98 25.96 -23.23
N GLY A 697 -13.40 25.88 -24.43
CA GLY A 697 -12.43 26.85 -24.95
C GLY A 697 -11.93 26.48 -26.35
N ASP A 698 -11.58 27.51 -27.13
CA ASP A 698 -11.09 27.52 -28.52
C ASP A 698 -11.57 26.40 -29.48
N GLU A 699 -12.32 26.82 -30.50
CA GLU A 699 -12.92 26.00 -31.56
C GLU A 699 -11.89 25.25 -32.45
N GLY A 700 -10.58 25.45 -32.20
CA GLY A 700 -9.49 24.68 -32.81
C GLY A 700 -9.22 23.31 -32.16
N LEU A 701 -9.76 23.03 -30.97
CA LEU A 701 -9.66 21.71 -30.34
C LEU A 701 -10.62 20.72 -31.03
N GLN A 702 -10.09 19.86 -31.90
CA GLN A 702 -10.83 18.93 -32.77
C GLN A 702 -11.64 17.81 -32.07
N ASN A 703 -11.87 17.90 -30.75
CA ASN A 703 -12.69 16.94 -29.98
C ASN A 703 -13.44 17.68 -28.85
N ASP A 704 -14.58 18.30 -29.14
CA ASP A 704 -15.55 18.67 -28.10
C ASP A 704 -16.19 17.37 -27.56
N ALA A 705 -15.54 16.74 -26.58
CA ALA A 705 -15.99 15.50 -25.96
C ALA A 705 -17.24 15.67 -25.07
N ASN A 706 -17.73 16.90 -24.90
CA ASN A 706 -18.93 17.21 -24.13
C ASN A 706 -20.19 16.72 -24.86
N GLN A 707 -21.17 16.28 -24.09
CA GLN A 707 -22.49 15.93 -24.60
C GLN A 707 -23.45 17.09 -24.37
N TRP A 708 -24.26 17.42 -25.36
CA TRP A 708 -25.18 18.56 -25.35
C TRP A 708 -26.60 18.04 -25.65
N PRO A 709 -27.63 18.45 -24.89
CA PRO A 709 -29.02 18.15 -25.24
C PRO A 709 -29.42 18.88 -26.55
N SER A 710 -30.43 18.35 -27.24
CA SER A 710 -30.90 18.93 -28.50
C SER A 710 -31.32 20.38 -28.32
N GLU A 711 -30.79 21.26 -29.18
CA GLU A 711 -31.13 22.69 -29.21
C GLU A 711 -32.60 22.91 -29.61
N GLU A 712 -33.29 21.92 -30.21
CA GLU A 712 -34.75 21.94 -30.41
C GLU A 712 -35.54 21.72 -29.11
N ARG A 713 -34.97 20.97 -28.16
CA ARG A 713 -35.61 20.58 -26.89
C ARG A 713 -35.28 21.56 -25.76
N LEU A 714 -34.04 22.01 -25.70
CA LEU A 714 -33.48 22.88 -24.66
C LEU A 714 -32.59 24.00 -25.28
N PRO A 715 -33.16 24.92 -26.07
CA PRO A 715 -32.40 25.89 -26.88
C PRO A 715 -31.42 26.78 -26.08
N SER A 716 -31.82 27.21 -24.88
CA SER A 716 -31.01 28.11 -24.04
C SER A 716 -29.98 27.40 -23.17
N TRP A 717 -30.00 26.06 -23.10
CA TRP A 717 -29.21 25.28 -22.13
C TRP A 717 -27.72 25.37 -22.43
N ARG A 718 -27.31 25.05 -23.66
CA ARG A 718 -25.91 25.06 -24.10
C ARG A 718 -25.26 26.43 -23.94
N GLU A 719 -25.98 27.49 -24.28
CA GLU A 719 -25.52 28.88 -24.11
C GLU A 719 -25.38 29.26 -22.63
N THR A 720 -26.41 28.97 -21.82
CA THR A 720 -26.40 29.25 -20.36
C THR A 720 -25.24 28.52 -19.65
N ILE A 721 -24.99 27.26 -20.01
CA ILE A 721 -23.88 26.47 -19.47
C ILE A 721 -22.52 27.02 -19.90
N LYS A 722 -22.34 27.44 -21.16
CA LYS A 722 -21.13 28.13 -21.62
C LYS A 722 -20.88 29.44 -20.86
N MET A 723 -21.91 30.27 -20.69
CA MET A 723 -21.84 31.53 -19.94
C MET A 723 -21.46 31.30 -18.47
N TYR A 724 -22.07 30.30 -17.81
CA TYR A 724 -21.76 29.99 -16.41
C TYR A 724 -20.35 29.42 -16.26
N HIS A 725 -19.92 28.50 -17.13
CA HIS A 725 -18.58 27.92 -17.11
C HIS A 725 -17.49 29.00 -17.21
N ALA A 726 -17.61 29.92 -18.17
CA ALA A 726 -16.68 31.04 -18.31
C ALA A 726 -16.66 31.98 -17.08
N SER A 727 -17.83 32.26 -16.50
CA SER A 727 -17.97 33.11 -15.32
C SER A 727 -17.39 32.45 -14.06
N ALA A 728 -17.61 31.14 -13.89
CA ALA A 728 -17.06 30.34 -12.80
C ALA A 728 -15.52 30.17 -12.95
N LEU A 729 -15.02 29.98 -14.17
CA LEU A 729 -13.58 29.93 -14.44
C LEU A 729 -12.87 31.24 -14.08
N ALA A 730 -13.45 32.39 -14.46
CA ALA A 730 -12.93 33.71 -14.10
C ALA A 730 -12.95 33.94 -12.57
N THR A 731 -14.04 33.51 -11.91
CA THR A 731 -14.17 33.56 -10.45
C THR A 731 -13.10 32.69 -9.76
N GLY A 732 -12.91 31.46 -10.22
CA GLY A 732 -11.94 30.50 -9.69
C GLY A 732 -10.49 30.97 -9.85
N LYS A 733 -10.14 31.54 -11.02
CA LYS A 733 -8.82 32.19 -11.21
C LYS A 733 -8.59 33.30 -10.19
N ARG A 734 -9.58 34.20 -9.97
CA ARG A 734 -9.48 35.30 -9.00
C ARG A 734 -9.30 34.81 -7.56
N ILE A 735 -9.96 33.71 -7.19
CA ILE A 735 -9.77 33.06 -5.88
C ILE A 735 -8.35 32.48 -5.77
N LEU A 736 -7.86 31.77 -6.78
CA LEU A 736 -6.51 31.21 -6.79
C LEU A 736 -5.42 32.29 -6.72
N SER A 737 -5.62 33.46 -7.34
CA SER A 737 -4.71 34.61 -7.19
C SER A 737 -4.66 35.16 -5.77
N LEU A 738 -5.79 35.22 -5.07
CA LEU A 738 -5.82 35.60 -3.65
C LEU A 738 -5.22 34.50 -2.76
N ILE A 739 -5.39 33.22 -3.10
CA ILE A 739 -4.70 32.11 -2.43
C ILE A 739 -3.17 32.26 -2.61
N ALA A 740 -2.68 32.57 -3.82
CA ALA A 740 -1.26 32.78 -4.06
C ALA A 740 -0.70 33.93 -3.20
N LEU A 741 -1.36 35.08 -3.18
CA LEU A 741 -1.02 36.20 -2.29
C LEU A 741 -1.03 35.78 -0.80
N SER A 742 -1.99 34.95 -0.39
CA SER A 742 -2.08 34.46 1.00
C SER A 742 -0.92 33.55 1.43
N LEU A 743 -0.22 32.97 0.45
CA LEU A 743 0.98 32.13 0.61
C LEU A 743 2.28 32.91 0.35
N ASN A 744 2.23 34.25 0.29
CA ASN A 744 3.35 35.14 -0.06
C ASN A 744 3.97 34.82 -1.44
N LEU A 745 3.13 34.45 -2.41
CA LEU A 745 3.49 34.28 -3.82
C LEU A 745 2.86 35.41 -4.66
N ASP A 746 3.35 35.60 -5.89
CA ASP A 746 2.76 36.55 -6.83
C ASP A 746 1.31 36.16 -7.17
N ALA A 747 0.43 37.14 -7.43
CA ALA A 747 -0.99 36.87 -7.71
C ALA A 747 -1.18 36.03 -8.99
N GLU A 748 -0.24 36.13 -9.92
CA GLU A 748 -0.18 35.42 -11.19
C GLU A 748 0.54 34.06 -11.08
N PHE A 749 1.01 33.64 -9.88
CA PHE A 749 1.85 32.45 -9.69
C PHE A 749 1.28 31.18 -10.37
N PHE A 750 -0.01 30.88 -10.15
CA PHE A 750 -0.65 29.71 -10.75
C PHE A 750 -0.76 29.79 -12.29
N GLU A 751 -0.87 31.00 -12.85
CA GLU A 751 -0.84 31.23 -14.29
C GLU A 751 0.58 31.08 -14.85
N ASN A 752 1.58 31.63 -14.15
CA ASN A 752 3.00 31.59 -14.51
C ASN A 752 3.59 30.18 -14.52
N ILE A 753 3.14 29.28 -13.62
CA ILE A 753 3.53 27.85 -13.66
C ILE A 753 2.74 27.03 -14.69
N GLY A 754 1.81 27.64 -15.43
CA GLY A 754 1.03 26.98 -16.46
C GLY A 754 -0.15 26.13 -15.96
N ALA A 755 -0.62 26.31 -14.71
CA ALA A 755 -1.76 25.55 -14.18
C ALA A 755 -3.05 25.78 -14.99
N PHE A 756 -3.16 26.95 -15.65
CA PHE A 756 -4.29 27.32 -16.51
C PHE A 756 -4.04 27.09 -18.01
N ILE A 757 -2.96 26.42 -18.41
CA ILE A 757 -2.74 26.02 -19.81
C ILE A 757 -3.53 24.72 -20.05
N CYS A 758 -4.64 24.80 -20.77
CA CYS A 758 -5.63 23.73 -20.88
C CYS A 758 -6.11 23.23 -19.50
N PRO A 759 -6.81 24.08 -18.72
CA PRO A 759 -7.25 23.71 -17.37
C PRO A 759 -8.32 22.63 -17.46
N SER A 760 -8.25 21.64 -16.56
CA SER A 760 -9.29 20.61 -16.45
C SER A 760 -10.45 21.16 -15.60
N ALA A 761 -11.13 22.18 -16.14
CA ALA A 761 -12.24 22.86 -15.51
C ALA A 761 -13.56 22.13 -15.83
N PHE A 762 -14.08 21.37 -14.87
CA PHE A 762 -15.31 20.59 -15.02
C PHE A 762 -16.49 21.27 -14.32
N LEU A 763 -17.65 21.29 -14.98
CA LEU A 763 -18.93 21.63 -14.39
C LEU A 763 -19.77 20.37 -14.22
N ARG A 764 -20.31 20.16 -13.02
CA ARG A 764 -21.21 19.06 -12.70
C ARG A 764 -22.52 19.64 -12.18
N LEU A 765 -23.59 19.44 -12.92
CA LEU A 765 -24.95 19.70 -12.46
C LEU A 765 -25.41 18.49 -11.64
N LEU A 766 -26.05 18.70 -10.49
CA LEU A 766 -26.60 17.63 -9.65
C LEU A 766 -28.04 17.95 -9.26
N HIS A 767 -28.89 16.93 -9.34
CA HIS A 767 -30.26 16.92 -8.82
C HIS A 767 -30.39 15.81 -7.78
N TYR A 768 -31.01 16.14 -6.65
CA TYR A 768 -31.36 15.21 -5.58
C TYR A 768 -32.88 15.19 -5.46
N PRO A 769 -33.54 14.02 -5.59
CA PRO A 769 -35.00 13.92 -5.59
C PRO A 769 -35.60 14.28 -4.24
N GLY A 770 -36.82 14.83 -4.26
CA GLY A 770 -37.52 15.25 -3.05
C GLY A 770 -38.31 14.16 -2.34
N GLU A 771 -38.91 13.24 -3.10
CA GLU A 771 -39.52 12.04 -2.56
C GLU A 771 -38.44 10.95 -2.41
N VAL A 772 -38.54 10.18 -1.33
CA VAL A 772 -37.58 9.12 -0.97
C VAL A 772 -38.40 7.89 -0.62
N ASP A 773 -38.14 6.78 -1.32
CA ASP A 773 -38.82 5.50 -1.08
C ASP A 773 -38.46 4.91 0.29
N ASP A 774 -39.34 4.07 0.86
CA ASP A 774 -39.08 3.35 2.12
C ASP A 774 -37.80 2.49 2.08
N SER A 775 -37.39 2.04 0.89
CA SER A 775 -36.11 1.34 0.64
C SER A 775 -34.89 2.20 0.97
N ASP A 776 -34.99 3.50 0.70
CA ASP A 776 -33.94 4.51 0.76
C ASP A 776 -34.00 5.32 2.06
N TYR A 777 -34.77 4.86 3.04
CA TYR A 777 -34.84 5.48 4.35
C TYR A 777 -33.47 5.41 5.06
N GLY A 778 -32.83 6.59 5.15
CA GLY A 778 -31.47 6.77 5.66
C GLY A 778 -30.36 6.72 4.60
N ASN A 779 -30.69 6.72 3.30
CA ASN A 779 -29.71 6.90 2.23
C ASN A 779 -29.23 8.35 2.18
N TYR A 780 -28.03 8.57 1.66
CA TYR A 780 -27.46 9.89 1.44
C TYR A 780 -27.68 10.32 0.00
N GLY A 781 -28.06 11.59 -0.19
CA GLY A 781 -28.05 12.21 -1.52
C GLY A 781 -26.65 12.20 -2.13
N ALA A 782 -25.62 12.42 -1.32
CA ALA A 782 -24.23 12.11 -1.66
C ALA A 782 -23.49 11.65 -0.41
N SER A 783 -22.83 10.49 -0.46
CA SER A 783 -22.12 9.95 0.71
C SER A 783 -20.86 10.75 1.07
N ALA A 784 -20.24 10.42 2.21
CA ALA A 784 -19.09 11.15 2.77
C ALA A 784 -17.85 11.07 1.86
N HIS A 785 -17.40 12.21 1.33
CA HIS A 785 -16.25 12.28 0.41
C HIS A 785 -15.45 13.60 0.50
N SER A 786 -14.37 13.67 -0.28
CA SER A 786 -13.53 14.85 -0.47
C SER A 786 -13.17 15.01 -1.95
N ASP A 787 -13.27 16.22 -2.48
CA ASP A 787 -12.89 16.54 -3.86
C ASP A 787 -11.38 16.32 -4.13
N TYR A 788 -11.01 16.28 -5.41
CA TYR A 788 -9.64 15.95 -5.84
C TYR A 788 -8.84 17.16 -6.38
N GLY A 789 -9.52 18.28 -6.66
CA GLY A 789 -8.97 19.45 -7.35
C GLY A 789 -8.24 20.47 -6.47
N MET A 790 -7.92 21.63 -7.05
CA MET A 790 -7.39 22.77 -6.26
C MET A 790 -8.50 23.47 -5.47
N ILE A 791 -9.62 23.78 -6.14
CA ILE A 791 -10.83 24.36 -5.54
C ILE A 791 -12.09 23.86 -6.24
N THR A 792 -13.19 23.81 -5.49
CA THR A 792 -14.55 23.59 -5.99
C THR A 792 -15.38 24.83 -5.69
N LEU A 793 -16.12 25.35 -6.68
CA LEU A 793 -17.14 26.39 -6.49
C LEU A 793 -18.51 25.73 -6.54
N LEU A 794 -19.34 25.84 -5.50
CA LEU A 794 -20.59 25.10 -5.38
C LEU A 794 -21.80 26.05 -5.32
N ALA A 795 -22.41 26.31 -6.48
CA ALA A 795 -23.70 26.99 -6.47
C ALA A 795 -24.79 26.05 -5.95
N THR A 796 -25.69 26.54 -5.11
CA THR A 796 -26.88 25.78 -4.65
C THR A 796 -28.14 26.66 -4.73
N ASP A 797 -29.28 26.02 -4.96
CA ASP A 797 -30.61 26.65 -5.11
C ASP A 797 -31.18 27.32 -3.85
N GLY A 798 -30.60 27.04 -2.67
CA GLY A 798 -31.10 27.47 -1.37
C GLY A 798 -31.63 26.33 -0.49
N THR A 799 -31.81 25.13 -1.05
CA THR A 799 -32.30 23.95 -0.33
C THR A 799 -31.16 23.35 0.52
N PRO A 800 -31.36 23.18 1.85
CA PRO A 800 -30.35 22.63 2.74
C PRO A 800 -30.08 21.14 2.48
N GLY A 801 -29.02 20.60 3.06
CA GLY A 801 -28.69 19.17 3.01
C GLY A 801 -27.18 18.89 2.96
N LEU A 802 -26.37 19.87 2.57
CA LEU A 802 -24.91 19.78 2.66
C LEU A 802 -24.44 19.79 4.11
N GLN A 803 -23.61 18.82 4.48
CA GLN A 803 -22.97 18.70 5.80
C GLN A 803 -21.47 18.51 5.65
N ILE A 804 -20.69 19.00 6.62
CA ILE A 804 -19.23 18.97 6.60
C ILE A 804 -18.65 18.44 7.91
N CYS A 805 -17.44 17.89 7.85
CA CYS A 805 -16.71 17.34 8.99
C CYS A 805 -15.30 17.93 9.05
N LYS A 806 -15.10 18.88 9.99
CA LYS A 806 -13.83 19.61 10.15
C LYS A 806 -12.67 18.72 10.59
N GLU A 807 -12.94 17.79 11.50
CA GLU A 807 -11.95 16.86 12.05
C GLU A 807 -12.13 15.48 11.43
N LYS A 808 -11.73 15.31 10.16
CA LYS A 808 -11.94 14.08 9.39
C LYS A 808 -11.47 12.78 10.09
N ASP A 809 -10.41 12.89 10.91
CA ASP A 809 -9.75 11.78 11.59
C ASP A 809 -10.29 11.53 13.01
N ARG A 810 -11.31 12.30 13.45
CA ARG A 810 -11.98 12.16 14.75
C ARG A 810 -12.97 10.99 14.71
N ASN A 811 -13.05 10.22 15.81
CA ASN A 811 -14.07 9.19 15.98
C ASN A 811 -14.86 9.42 17.30
N PRO A 812 -16.20 9.58 17.27
CA PRO A 812 -17.04 9.74 16.07
C PRO A 812 -16.73 11.04 15.33
N GLN A 813 -16.87 11.01 14.00
CA GLN A 813 -16.83 12.20 13.16
C GLN A 813 -18.01 13.12 13.52
N LEU A 814 -17.74 14.41 13.71
CA LEU A 814 -18.78 15.41 13.91
C LEU A 814 -19.17 16.04 12.57
N TRP A 815 -20.46 15.98 12.26
CA TRP A 815 -21.06 16.51 11.04
C TRP A 815 -21.86 17.76 11.37
N GLU A 816 -21.56 18.85 10.66
CA GLU A 816 -22.16 20.17 10.89
C GLU A 816 -22.87 20.64 9.61
N ASP A 817 -24.10 21.17 9.75
CA ASP A 817 -24.92 21.60 8.63
C ASP A 817 -24.39 22.89 7.98
N VAL A 818 -24.27 22.89 6.65
CA VAL A 818 -23.96 24.08 5.86
C VAL A 818 -25.25 24.72 5.38
N HIS A 819 -25.71 25.72 6.14
CA HIS A 819 -26.67 26.71 5.65
C HIS A 819 -25.97 27.63 4.63
N HIS A 820 -26.71 28.12 3.62
CA HIS A 820 -26.18 28.76 2.39
C HIS A 820 -25.07 29.81 2.58
N ILE A 821 -24.30 30.02 1.49
CA ILE A 821 -22.82 30.38 1.28
C ILE A 821 -20.48 28.46 1.55
N ASP A 822 -19.54 28.05 0.60
CA ASP A 822 -18.86 26.72 0.49
C ASP A 822 -17.45 26.65 1.15
N GLY A 823 -16.45 25.79 0.84
CA GLY A 823 -16.40 24.61 -0.04
C GLY A 823 -15.22 23.63 0.20
N SER A 824 -14.68 23.42 1.43
CA SER A 824 -13.70 22.33 1.65
C SER A 824 -13.55 21.75 3.08
N THR A 825 -13.90 20.48 3.25
CA THR A 825 -13.58 19.47 4.30
C THR A 825 -14.34 18.19 3.89
N VAL A 826 -14.31 17.09 4.66
CA VAL A 826 -15.08 15.90 4.25
C VAL A 826 -16.57 16.25 4.30
N HIS A 827 -17.28 16.08 3.19
CA HIS A 827 -18.65 16.54 3.04
C HIS A 827 -19.58 15.45 2.52
N ARG A 828 -20.88 15.61 2.79
CA ARG A 828 -21.97 14.72 2.38
C ARG A 828 -23.25 15.53 2.15
N VAL A 829 -24.21 14.96 1.43
CA VAL A 829 -25.56 15.53 1.28
C VAL A 829 -26.59 14.56 1.87
N VAL A 830 -27.34 15.00 2.88
CA VAL A 830 -28.48 14.26 3.44
C VAL A 830 -29.75 14.54 2.64
N ALA A 831 -30.63 13.56 2.51
CA ALA A 831 -31.97 13.78 1.94
C ALA A 831 -32.84 14.59 2.91
N VAL A 832 -33.54 15.61 2.41
CA VAL A 832 -34.31 16.58 3.22
C VAL A 832 -35.82 16.59 2.91
N GLY A 833 -36.32 15.61 2.14
CA GLY A 833 -37.74 15.52 1.77
C GLY A 833 -38.20 16.62 0.80
N LYS A 834 -37.26 17.18 0.01
CA LYS A 834 -37.48 18.22 -1.01
C LYS A 834 -36.44 18.10 -2.10
N GLU A 835 -36.83 18.38 -3.34
CA GLU A 835 -35.90 18.45 -4.45
C GLU A 835 -34.83 19.52 -4.20
N ARG A 836 -33.61 19.23 -4.63
CA ARG A 836 -32.46 20.12 -4.48
C ARG A 836 -31.61 20.12 -5.73
N TYR A 837 -31.23 21.30 -6.19
CA TYR A 837 -30.31 21.50 -7.30
C TYR A 837 -29.00 22.16 -6.83
N SER A 838 -27.87 21.64 -7.30
CA SER A 838 -26.56 22.28 -7.10
C SER A 838 -25.65 22.10 -8.30
N ALA A 839 -24.78 23.07 -8.55
CA ALA A 839 -23.82 23.06 -9.65
C ALA A 839 -22.40 23.21 -9.09
N ALA A 840 -21.64 22.12 -9.09
CA ALA A 840 -20.26 22.06 -8.64
C ALA A 840 -19.30 22.31 -9.81
N PHE A 841 -18.46 23.34 -9.70
CA PHE A 841 -17.44 23.68 -10.68
C PHE A 841 -16.05 23.40 -10.10
N PHE A 842 -15.41 22.35 -10.62
CA PHE A 842 -14.09 21.90 -10.20
C PHE A 842 -13.02 22.57 -11.07
N LEU A 843 -12.03 23.22 -10.44
CA LEU A 843 -10.93 23.87 -11.14
C LEU A 843 -9.62 23.12 -10.89
N ASP A 844 -9.35 22.15 -11.75
CA ASP A 844 -8.15 21.32 -11.67
C ASP A 844 -6.99 21.93 -12.48
N PRO A 845 -5.73 21.75 -12.04
CA PRO A 845 -4.58 22.23 -12.78
C PRO A 845 -4.36 21.36 -14.03
N ASN A 846 -3.73 21.94 -15.06
CA ASN A 846 -3.21 21.24 -16.25
C ASN A 846 -2.73 19.81 -15.89
N PRO A 847 -3.24 18.74 -16.55
CA PRO A 847 -2.91 17.35 -16.24
C PRO A 847 -1.40 17.02 -16.21
N ASP A 848 -0.58 17.71 -17.00
CA ASP A 848 0.88 17.51 -17.02
C ASP A 848 1.64 18.34 -15.96
N LEU A 849 0.97 19.23 -15.23
CA LEU A 849 1.57 19.97 -14.13
C LEU A 849 1.98 19.03 -12.99
N VAL A 850 3.25 19.12 -12.59
CA VAL A 850 3.76 18.44 -11.39
C VAL A 850 3.35 19.25 -10.15
N VAL A 851 2.37 18.73 -9.42
CA VAL A 851 1.97 19.21 -8.11
C VAL A 851 3.03 18.80 -7.09
N GLN A 852 3.61 19.77 -6.41
CA GLN A 852 4.64 19.57 -5.39
C GLN A 852 4.51 20.62 -4.28
N CYS A 853 5.18 20.38 -3.14
CA CYS A 853 5.12 21.30 -2.01
C CYS A 853 5.72 22.68 -2.38
N LEU A 854 4.94 23.74 -2.15
CA LEU A 854 5.34 25.13 -2.43
C LEU A 854 6.42 25.58 -1.43
N LYS A 855 7.45 26.30 -1.91
CA LYS A 855 8.58 26.74 -1.08
C LYS A 855 8.19 27.67 0.08
N SER A 856 7.07 28.39 -0.01
CA SER A 856 6.53 29.21 1.09
C SER A 856 5.70 28.40 2.10
N CYS A 857 5.43 27.13 1.83
CA CYS A 857 4.69 26.21 2.68
C CYS A 857 5.59 25.16 3.37
N CYS A 858 6.90 25.16 3.13
CA CYS A 858 7.85 24.25 3.75
C CYS A 858 9.06 24.95 4.38
N SER A 859 9.66 24.27 5.36
CA SER A 859 10.85 24.69 6.10
C SER A 859 11.54 23.45 6.68
N GLU A 860 12.71 23.60 7.30
CA GLU A 860 13.35 22.52 8.09
C GLU A 860 12.43 22.01 9.21
N SER A 861 11.60 22.88 9.78
CA SER A 861 10.59 22.57 10.81
C SER A 861 9.26 22.04 10.26
N CYS A 862 9.05 22.10 8.94
CA CYS A 862 7.85 21.63 8.24
C CYS A 862 8.24 21.15 6.83
N PRO A 863 8.93 20.00 6.72
CA PRO A 863 9.39 19.50 5.42
C PRO A 863 8.20 19.06 4.53
N PRO A 864 8.41 18.96 3.19
CA PRO A 864 7.40 18.44 2.26
C PRO A 864 6.82 17.10 2.71
N ARG A 865 5.51 17.07 2.98
CA ARG A 865 4.79 15.89 3.50
C ARG A 865 4.36 14.88 2.43
N PHE A 866 4.48 15.24 1.16
CA PHE A 866 4.03 14.47 0.01
C PHE A 866 5.06 14.62 -1.12
N LEU A 867 5.31 13.53 -1.86
CA LEU A 867 6.17 13.54 -3.03
C LEU A 867 5.51 14.28 -4.21
N PRO A 868 6.30 14.82 -5.17
CA PRO A 868 5.76 15.40 -6.39
C PRO A 868 4.93 14.39 -7.21
N ILE A 869 3.77 14.81 -7.73
CA ILE A 869 2.88 13.98 -8.55
C ILE A 869 2.28 14.79 -9.70
N LYS A 870 2.04 14.18 -10.86
CA LYS A 870 1.31 14.83 -11.95
C LYS A 870 -0.18 14.97 -11.60
N SER A 871 -0.74 16.16 -11.81
CA SER A 871 -2.17 16.46 -11.66
C SER A 871 -3.07 15.39 -12.29
N GLY A 872 -2.81 15.06 -13.55
CA GLY A 872 -3.61 14.11 -14.33
C GLY A 872 -3.45 12.65 -13.91
N ASP A 873 -2.35 12.27 -13.27
CA ASP A 873 -2.14 10.89 -12.80
C ASP A 873 -2.81 10.67 -11.44
N TYR A 874 -2.72 11.66 -10.54
CA TYR A 874 -3.54 11.70 -9.32
C TYR A 874 -5.04 11.69 -9.65
N LEU A 875 -5.49 12.50 -10.62
CA LEU A 875 -6.90 12.52 -11.02
C LEU A 875 -7.38 11.15 -11.56
N LYS A 876 -6.56 10.44 -12.36
CA LYS A 876 -6.88 9.07 -12.83
C LYS A 876 -7.00 8.09 -11.67
N GLU A 877 -6.06 8.12 -10.72
CA GLU A 877 -6.09 7.28 -9.51
C GLU A 877 -7.43 7.45 -8.78
N ARG A 878 -7.79 8.70 -8.47
CA ARG A 878 -9.03 9.03 -7.72
C ARG A 878 -10.30 8.69 -8.50
N LEU A 879 -10.33 8.93 -9.83
CA LEU A 879 -11.48 8.57 -10.67
C LEU A 879 -11.67 7.06 -10.77
N SER A 880 -10.59 6.28 -10.91
CA SER A 880 -10.65 4.81 -11.07
C SER A 880 -11.12 4.08 -9.79
N VAL A 881 -10.86 4.65 -8.61
CA VAL A 881 -11.43 4.17 -7.34
C VAL A 881 -12.93 4.45 -7.23
N THR A 882 -13.40 5.53 -7.84
CA THR A 882 -14.78 6.04 -7.70
C THR A 882 -15.74 5.48 -8.74
N TYR A 883 -15.24 5.15 -9.93
CA TYR A 883 -16.01 4.61 -11.05
C TYR A 883 -15.35 3.33 -11.58
N LYS A 884 -15.91 2.19 -11.16
CA LYS A 884 -15.63 0.87 -11.75
C LYS A 884 -16.52 0.64 -12.98
#